data_AF-A0A7V9H853-F1
#
_entry.id   AF-A0A7V9H853-F1
#
_cell.length_a   1.000
_cell.length_b   1.000
_cell.length_c   1.000
_cell.angle_alpha   90.00
_cell.angle_beta   90.00
_cell.angle_gamma   90.00
#
_symmetry.space_group_name_H-M   'P 1'
#
loop_
_entity.id
_entity.type
_entity.pdbx_description
1 polymer ?
#
loop_
_entity_poly.entity_id
_entity_poly.type
_entity_poly.pdbx_seq_one_letter_code
_entity_poly.pdbx_strand_id
1 'polypeptide(L)'
;MELEKKTIPNPKLNIINKAREVIRGNRNLSIEKLKQLCKQLEKLDQFAYATEILLIIVKEEENAGHTFSLKNFQTLAKYIYKDHSLPSSFKFDKALNELKTHEDLFVTGKCESLGLAGAIYKRKWQFDHQSRNLVLSQHHYKRGFEQWKYFITEQMADRSCDKECNDDGYTAINYAHISELIAVDKLEEFSEMTGLTSDIIKNLNEAKETREYILDQFIKDVNNPNPELKQNVNDNSWIIATVAEAWFGLHKYDIALIFIKQYISLPGLNQWEIRSFSQQIFSLAYLQTYQKKFYETKVKNKIPGYEQLEALAGQISEKRMNACLSVFMGKRVSGEKKDVSIEIKKDGKVGLALSGGGFRASLFHIGVLASLAENDQLKNVELISCVSGGSIIGAYYYLKLKKVLEENTDDNIDKSHYLQIVKEIEKDFLQGVQNNLRMRIFSNLFLNFRMLWDKNYSRSHRIGELYETYFYKTLTGKDKLYMSDLFINPKLEEGENFSFTTDNWKRNNKIPQLVLNATTVNTGHNWQFTASWMGEPPGNIQTDIDVKPRLRRMYYEEAPEKYKKFRVGYAVGASACVPVMFHPMPLPDLFPGIDLQLIDGGLHDNQGIAALIEAECKNMIISDASGQMATNDVATHNAAAVFYRADTILQERIRELQFMDIKERSYTTQLNSLITVHLKNGLKAYPVSWKYCIDPERSILYEDENYMIEDLLKYGVLRDVQVLLSEIRTDLDSFHDIEAYALMYSGYTQTNYEFNKKGNENIEGYDWDFLKIQEYLTIPAKADKIKKILISGRKLAFKVLDVSKPAKIAMIILGVLASIPLVWLVYKFYDTPIYKTEVTVKVIFGFILVGILGYVFKSLAKFINYKSTIAKYLALVFVMIAGFIVSNIYLFFFNGIYNNA
;
A
#
# COMPACT_ATOMS: atom_id res chain seq x y z
N MET A 1 22.28 35.85 12.04
CA MET A 1 22.06 36.45 10.71
C MET A 1 21.35 35.42 9.87
N GLU A 2 20.06 35.64 9.67
CA GLU A 2 19.15 34.78 8.92
C GLU A 2 19.68 34.57 7.50
N LEU A 3 19.93 33.31 7.15
CA LEU A 3 19.92 32.91 5.74
C LEU A 3 18.45 32.80 5.34
N GLU A 4 17.85 33.93 4.97
CA GLU A 4 16.75 33.96 4.02
C GLU A 4 17.22 33.18 2.78
N LYS A 5 16.88 31.89 2.72
CA LYS A 5 16.82 31.18 1.45
C LYS A 5 15.77 31.91 0.63
N LYS A 6 16.23 32.84 -0.23
CA LYS A 6 15.45 33.34 -1.37
C LYS A 6 14.89 32.11 -2.08
N THR A 7 13.63 31.83 -1.83
CA THR A 7 12.85 30.83 -2.55
C THR A 7 12.85 31.29 -4.00
N ILE A 8 13.66 30.62 -4.84
CA ILE A 8 13.52 30.71 -6.28
C ILE A 8 12.05 30.37 -6.56
N PRO A 9 11.25 31.29 -7.15
CA PRO A 9 9.83 31.06 -7.30
C PRO A 9 9.63 29.82 -8.17
N ASN A 10 9.08 28.76 -7.57
CA ASN A 10 8.78 27.53 -8.28
C ASN A 10 7.69 27.85 -9.34
N PRO A 11 8.03 27.87 -10.64
CA PRO A 11 7.09 28.34 -11.68
C PRO A 11 5.81 27.50 -11.72
N LYS A 12 5.92 26.20 -11.41
CA LYS A 12 4.78 25.29 -11.28
C LYS A 12 3.84 25.71 -10.15
N LEU A 13 4.40 26.04 -8.98
CA LEU A 13 3.62 26.45 -7.82
C LEU A 13 2.89 27.77 -8.06
N ASN A 14 3.52 28.71 -8.75
CA ASN A 14 2.88 29.98 -9.12
C ASN A 14 1.66 29.77 -10.04
N ILE A 15 1.78 28.89 -11.03
CA ILE A 15 0.68 28.55 -11.95
C ILE A 15 -0.47 27.88 -11.17
N ILE A 16 -0.15 26.93 -10.28
CA ILE A 16 -1.14 26.27 -9.42
C ILE A 16 -1.83 27.26 -8.49
N ASN A 17 -1.08 28.17 -7.85
CA ASN A 17 -1.65 29.18 -6.95
C ASN A 17 -2.57 30.15 -7.70
N LYS A 18 -2.19 30.56 -8.92
CA LYS A 18 -3.06 31.36 -9.78
C LYS A 18 -4.37 30.62 -10.12
N ALA A 19 -4.30 29.32 -10.42
CA ALA A 19 -5.50 28.51 -10.64
C ALA A 19 -6.38 28.43 -9.38
N ARG A 20 -5.78 28.26 -8.20
CA ARG A 20 -6.51 28.24 -6.91
C ARG A 20 -7.23 29.55 -6.64
N GLU A 21 -6.62 30.70 -6.92
CA GLU A 21 -7.26 32.01 -6.76
C GLU A 21 -8.49 32.17 -7.64
N VAL A 22 -8.40 31.76 -8.90
CA VAL A 22 -9.53 31.78 -9.85
C VAL A 22 -10.67 30.89 -9.35
N ILE A 23 -10.36 29.65 -8.95
CA ILE A 23 -11.34 28.68 -8.45
C ILE A 23 -12.03 29.17 -7.17
N ARG A 24 -11.31 29.89 -6.30
CA ARG A 24 -11.86 30.53 -5.09
C ARG A 24 -12.78 31.73 -5.37
N GLY A 25 -12.92 32.16 -6.62
CA GLY A 25 -13.78 33.25 -7.02
C GLY A 25 -13.09 34.60 -7.21
N ASN A 26 -11.76 34.68 -7.11
CA ASN A 26 -11.02 35.90 -7.44
C ASN A 26 -10.80 36.01 -8.97
N ARG A 27 -11.87 36.40 -9.69
CA ARG A 27 -11.98 36.29 -11.16
C ARG A 27 -11.56 37.56 -11.90
N ASN A 28 -10.30 37.97 -11.76
CA ASN A 28 -9.75 39.12 -12.51
C ASN A 28 -9.13 38.73 -13.87
N LEU A 29 -9.48 37.58 -14.45
CA LEU A 29 -8.89 37.08 -15.70
C LEU A 29 -9.94 37.01 -16.81
N SER A 30 -9.57 37.45 -18.03
CA SER A 30 -10.39 37.23 -19.23
C SER A 30 -10.40 35.76 -19.65
N ILE A 31 -11.40 35.35 -20.44
CA ILE A 31 -11.53 33.98 -20.98
C ILE A 31 -10.24 33.53 -21.70
N GLU A 32 -9.58 34.41 -22.46
CA GLU A 32 -8.31 34.09 -23.12
C GLU A 32 -7.19 33.76 -22.12
N LYS A 33 -7.09 34.51 -21.02
CA LYS A 33 -6.12 34.25 -19.95
C LYS A 33 -6.46 32.96 -19.20
N LEU A 34 -7.73 32.61 -19.06
CA LEU A 34 -8.16 31.32 -18.50
C LEU A 34 -7.79 30.16 -19.44
N LYS A 35 -8.02 30.29 -20.75
CA LYS A 35 -7.59 29.30 -21.76
C LYS A 35 -6.06 29.11 -21.75
N GLN A 36 -5.29 30.19 -21.59
CA GLN A 36 -3.84 30.11 -21.42
C GLN A 36 -3.44 29.39 -20.13
N LEU A 37 -4.12 29.65 -19.02
CA LEU A 37 -3.90 29.00 -17.75
C LEU A 37 -4.20 27.49 -17.81
N CYS A 38 -5.31 27.08 -18.43
CA CYS A 38 -5.60 25.67 -18.71
C CYS A 38 -4.45 24.98 -19.46
N LYS A 39 -3.95 25.59 -20.55
CA LYS A 39 -2.82 25.03 -21.32
C LYS A 39 -1.55 24.91 -20.48
N GLN A 40 -1.28 25.87 -19.60
CA GLN A 40 -0.14 25.79 -18.67
C GLN A 40 -0.30 24.65 -17.66
N LEU A 41 -1.51 24.45 -17.13
CA LEU A 41 -1.81 23.36 -16.21
C LEU A 41 -1.71 21.99 -16.89
N GLU A 42 -2.18 21.86 -18.13
CA GLU A 42 -2.02 20.64 -18.95
C GLU A 42 -0.54 20.29 -19.15
N LYS A 43 0.31 21.28 -19.50
CA LYS A 43 1.76 21.06 -19.62
C LYS A 43 2.41 20.59 -18.31
N LEU A 44 1.83 20.94 -17.17
CA LEU A 44 2.33 20.60 -15.83
C LEU A 44 1.69 19.34 -15.24
N ASP A 45 0.90 18.57 -16.01
CA ASP A 45 0.21 17.37 -15.55
C ASP A 45 -0.77 17.68 -14.39
N GLN A 46 -1.38 18.88 -14.40
CA GLN A 46 -2.29 19.38 -13.35
C GLN A 46 -3.75 19.33 -13.81
N PHE A 47 -4.21 18.16 -14.23
CA PHE A 47 -5.55 17.97 -14.82
C PHE A 47 -6.70 18.35 -13.89
N ALA A 48 -6.59 18.12 -12.58
CA ALA A 48 -7.63 18.54 -11.62
C ALA A 48 -7.93 20.04 -11.69
N TYR A 49 -6.88 20.86 -11.63
CA TYR A 49 -7.03 22.30 -11.75
C TYR A 49 -7.45 22.71 -13.18
N ALA A 50 -6.93 22.03 -14.21
CA ALA A 50 -7.30 22.32 -15.59
C ALA A 50 -8.79 22.06 -15.87
N THR A 51 -9.36 20.99 -15.30
CA THR A 51 -10.79 20.66 -15.34
C THR A 51 -11.63 21.76 -14.70
N GLU A 52 -11.29 22.18 -13.48
CA GLU A 52 -12.04 23.23 -12.77
C GLU A 52 -12.00 24.58 -13.51
N ILE A 53 -10.83 24.97 -14.04
CA ILE A 53 -10.73 26.20 -14.84
C ILE A 53 -11.53 26.07 -16.13
N LEU A 54 -11.52 24.90 -16.79
CA LEU A 54 -12.31 24.66 -18.00
C LEU A 54 -13.81 24.73 -17.72
N LEU A 55 -14.29 24.18 -16.60
CA LEU A 55 -15.69 24.31 -16.15
C LEU A 55 -16.09 25.76 -15.87
N ILE A 56 -15.18 26.58 -15.33
CA ILE A 56 -15.41 28.02 -15.17
C ILE A 56 -15.55 28.69 -16.54
N ILE A 57 -14.69 28.35 -17.51
CA ILE A 57 -14.79 28.87 -18.89
C ILE A 57 -16.13 28.47 -19.52
N VAL A 58 -16.55 27.20 -19.37
CA VAL A 58 -17.86 26.71 -19.86
C VAL A 58 -18.97 27.60 -19.33
N LYS A 59 -19.02 27.77 -18.01
CA LYS A 59 -20.08 28.54 -17.35
C LYS A 59 -20.10 30.01 -17.77
N GLU A 60 -18.93 30.61 -18.01
CA GLU A 60 -18.83 31.99 -18.48
C GLU A 60 -19.25 32.15 -19.95
N GLU A 61 -18.89 31.21 -20.82
CA GLU A 61 -19.34 31.18 -22.22
C GLU A 61 -20.86 30.95 -22.32
N GLU A 62 -21.41 30.04 -21.51
CA GLU A 62 -22.87 29.80 -21.41
C GLU A 62 -23.64 31.04 -20.94
N ASN A 63 -23.15 31.71 -19.90
CA ASN A 63 -23.75 32.96 -19.41
C ASN A 63 -23.69 34.09 -20.45
N ALA A 64 -22.70 34.07 -21.35
CA ALA A 64 -22.59 35.00 -22.46
C ALA A 64 -23.46 34.62 -23.68
N GLY A 65 -24.21 33.51 -23.61
CA GLY A 65 -25.06 33.03 -24.70
C GLY A 65 -24.28 32.33 -25.83
N HIS A 66 -23.01 31.98 -25.62
CA HIS A 66 -22.21 31.26 -26.60
C HIS A 66 -22.38 29.75 -26.43
N THR A 67 -22.55 29.04 -27.55
CA THR A 67 -22.54 27.56 -27.55
C THR A 67 -21.13 27.03 -27.38
N PHE A 68 -20.96 26.12 -26.43
CA PHE A 68 -19.67 25.48 -26.18
C PHE A 68 -19.32 24.52 -27.32
N SER A 69 -18.10 24.62 -27.86
CA SER A 69 -17.67 23.76 -28.98
C SER A 69 -17.45 22.31 -28.53
N LEU A 70 -17.74 21.35 -29.41
CA LEU A 70 -17.47 19.92 -29.18
C LEU A 70 -16.01 19.67 -28.72
N LYS A 71 -15.06 20.40 -29.32
CA LYS A 71 -13.64 20.32 -29.00
C LYS A 71 -13.32 20.58 -27.52
N ASN A 72 -14.05 21.50 -26.90
CA ASN A 72 -13.84 21.77 -25.49
C ASN A 72 -14.43 20.67 -24.61
N PHE A 73 -15.55 20.03 -24.99
CA PHE A 73 -16.10 18.86 -24.28
C PHE A 73 -15.20 17.64 -24.41
N GLN A 74 -14.61 17.41 -25.59
CA GLN A 74 -13.54 16.42 -25.80
C GLN A 74 -12.36 16.69 -24.85
N THR A 75 -11.94 17.96 -24.74
CA THR A 75 -10.87 18.39 -23.82
C THR A 75 -11.25 18.17 -22.35
N LEU A 76 -12.51 18.45 -21.99
CA LEU A 76 -13.02 18.23 -20.63
C LEU A 76 -13.01 16.74 -20.27
N ALA A 77 -13.52 15.88 -21.15
CA ALA A 77 -13.47 14.44 -20.97
C ALA A 77 -12.02 13.95 -20.83
N LYS A 78 -11.12 14.46 -21.66
CA LYS A 78 -9.67 14.21 -21.58
C LYS A 78 -9.10 14.55 -20.21
N TYR A 79 -9.39 15.74 -19.69
CA TYR A 79 -8.89 16.18 -18.39
C TYR A 79 -9.48 15.35 -17.24
N ILE A 80 -10.78 15.02 -17.28
CA ILE A 80 -11.44 14.21 -16.26
C ILE A 80 -10.81 12.80 -16.17
N TYR A 81 -10.68 12.09 -17.29
CA TYR A 81 -10.16 10.71 -17.23
C TYR A 81 -8.66 10.66 -16.84
N LYS A 82 -7.90 11.72 -17.13
CA LYS A 82 -6.50 11.88 -16.72
C LYS A 82 -6.32 12.45 -15.31
N ASP A 83 -7.37 12.83 -14.62
CA ASP A 83 -7.28 13.35 -13.25
C ASP A 83 -6.96 12.22 -12.26
N HIS A 84 -5.71 12.19 -11.79
CA HIS A 84 -5.23 11.25 -10.78
C HIS A 84 -5.77 11.54 -9.37
N SER A 85 -6.42 12.68 -9.15
CA SER A 85 -7.04 13.01 -7.86
C SER A 85 -8.45 12.44 -7.70
N LEU A 86 -9.07 11.99 -8.78
CA LEU A 86 -10.41 11.39 -8.79
C LEU A 86 -10.34 9.86 -8.72
N PRO A 87 -11.31 9.20 -8.03
CA PRO A 87 -11.46 7.76 -8.06
C PRO A 87 -11.68 7.25 -9.50
N SER A 88 -11.01 6.16 -9.88
CA SER A 88 -11.16 5.58 -11.23
C SER A 88 -12.55 5.06 -11.53
N SER A 89 -13.25 4.52 -10.53
CA SER A 89 -14.66 4.14 -10.63
C SER A 89 -15.58 5.29 -11.05
N PHE A 90 -15.23 6.53 -10.67
CA PHE A 90 -16.02 7.71 -10.98
C PHE A 90 -15.56 8.39 -12.29
N LYS A 91 -14.26 8.65 -12.42
CA LYS A 91 -13.76 9.54 -13.48
C LYS A 91 -13.98 9.00 -14.90
N PHE A 92 -13.90 7.68 -15.10
CA PHE A 92 -14.11 7.10 -16.42
C PHE A 92 -15.57 7.20 -16.86
N ASP A 93 -16.51 6.92 -15.95
CA ASP A 93 -17.94 7.05 -16.25
C ASP A 93 -18.34 8.50 -16.42
N LYS A 94 -17.80 9.40 -15.59
CA LYS A 94 -18.01 10.84 -15.75
C LYS A 94 -17.49 11.33 -17.10
N ALA A 95 -16.25 10.98 -17.48
CA ALA A 95 -15.67 11.39 -18.76
C ALA A 95 -16.47 10.84 -19.97
N LEU A 96 -16.91 9.58 -19.93
CA LEU A 96 -17.76 9.00 -20.97
C LEU A 96 -19.12 9.68 -21.04
N ASN A 97 -19.71 10.02 -19.88
CA ASN A 97 -20.99 10.71 -19.83
C ASN A 97 -20.89 12.12 -20.41
N GLU A 98 -19.82 12.86 -20.11
CA GLU A 98 -19.55 14.17 -20.73
C GLU A 98 -19.46 14.06 -22.26
N LEU A 99 -18.74 13.07 -22.80
CA LEU A 99 -18.69 12.86 -24.26
C LEU A 99 -20.08 12.53 -24.84
N LYS A 100 -20.79 11.57 -24.24
CA LYS A 100 -22.10 11.10 -24.72
C LYS A 100 -23.20 12.16 -24.68
N THR A 101 -23.09 13.13 -23.78
CA THR A 101 -24.06 14.23 -23.65
C THR A 101 -24.01 15.17 -24.85
N HIS A 102 -22.84 15.30 -25.48
CA HIS A 102 -22.61 16.24 -26.57
C HIS A 102 -22.38 15.57 -27.92
N GLU A 103 -22.27 14.25 -27.96
CA GLU A 103 -22.09 13.48 -29.18
C GLU A 103 -22.56 12.02 -29.05
N ASP A 104 -23.27 11.53 -30.06
CA ASP A 104 -23.63 10.12 -30.12
C ASP A 104 -22.43 9.28 -30.60
N LEU A 105 -21.77 8.62 -29.64
CA LEU A 105 -20.62 7.75 -29.90
C LEU A 105 -20.95 6.56 -30.81
N PHE A 106 -22.23 6.18 -30.97
CA PHE A 106 -22.63 5.10 -31.87
C PHE A 106 -22.68 5.53 -33.33
N VAL A 107 -22.90 6.83 -33.61
CA VAL A 107 -23.10 7.33 -34.98
C VAL A 107 -21.98 8.27 -35.43
N THR A 108 -21.23 8.88 -34.51
CA THR A 108 -20.17 9.84 -34.86
C THR A 108 -19.11 9.26 -35.81
N GLY A 109 -18.69 10.07 -36.78
CA GLY A 109 -17.54 9.82 -37.65
C GLY A 109 -16.26 10.55 -37.20
N LYS A 110 -16.27 11.25 -36.07
CA LYS A 110 -15.13 12.06 -35.62
C LYS A 110 -14.05 11.21 -34.97
N CYS A 111 -12.85 11.23 -35.54
CA CYS A 111 -11.73 10.41 -35.09
C CYS A 111 -11.30 10.76 -33.65
N GLU A 112 -11.29 12.05 -33.26
CA GLU A 112 -10.93 12.48 -31.90
C GLU A 112 -11.87 11.88 -30.84
N SER A 113 -13.18 11.90 -31.07
CA SER A 113 -14.17 11.37 -30.11
C SER A 113 -14.11 9.86 -30.01
N LEU A 114 -13.96 9.17 -31.15
CA LEU A 114 -13.76 7.73 -31.19
C LEU A 114 -12.45 7.32 -30.51
N GLY A 115 -11.37 8.07 -30.73
CA GLY A 115 -10.08 7.90 -30.06
C GLY A 115 -10.18 8.09 -28.55
N LEU A 116 -10.85 9.16 -28.08
CA LEU A 116 -11.07 9.42 -26.66
C LEU A 116 -11.94 8.34 -26.01
N ALA A 117 -13.04 7.94 -26.65
CA ALA A 117 -13.89 6.85 -26.17
C ALA A 117 -13.08 5.55 -26.05
N GLY A 118 -12.31 5.21 -27.09
CA GLY A 118 -11.38 4.08 -27.10
C GLY A 118 -10.38 4.14 -25.95
N ALA A 119 -9.79 5.29 -25.69
CA ALA A 119 -8.83 5.51 -24.61
C ALA A 119 -9.47 5.37 -23.23
N ILE A 120 -10.66 5.94 -23.01
CA ILE A 120 -11.35 5.83 -21.72
C ILE A 120 -11.78 4.39 -21.45
N TYR A 121 -12.31 3.68 -22.45
CA TYR A 121 -12.66 2.26 -22.29
C TYR A 121 -11.42 1.38 -22.06
N LYS A 122 -10.29 1.66 -22.72
CA LYS A 122 -8.99 1.00 -22.42
C LYS A 122 -8.60 1.20 -20.95
N ARG A 123 -8.64 2.45 -20.45
CA ARG A 123 -8.30 2.76 -19.05
C ARG A 123 -9.31 2.16 -18.05
N LYS A 124 -10.59 2.10 -18.41
CA LYS A 124 -11.63 1.45 -17.60
C LYS A 124 -11.38 -0.05 -17.48
N TRP A 125 -11.04 -0.73 -18.59
CA TRP A 125 -10.60 -2.14 -18.57
C TRP A 125 -9.34 -2.33 -17.71
N GLN A 126 -8.33 -1.47 -17.83
CA GLN A 126 -7.13 -1.57 -16.96
C GLN A 126 -7.50 -1.48 -15.46
N PHE A 127 -8.55 -0.73 -15.12
CA PHE A 127 -9.05 -0.64 -13.76
C PHE A 127 -9.87 -1.88 -13.34
N ASP A 128 -10.94 -2.22 -14.06
CA ASP A 128 -11.94 -3.22 -13.64
C ASP A 128 -11.82 -4.62 -14.28
N HIS A 129 -10.94 -4.78 -15.27
CA HIS A 129 -10.71 -5.99 -16.07
C HIS A 129 -11.97 -6.59 -16.71
N GLN A 130 -13.01 -5.79 -16.92
CA GLN A 130 -14.21 -6.26 -17.61
C GLN A 130 -13.96 -6.35 -19.11
N SER A 131 -14.00 -7.56 -19.69
CA SER A 131 -13.74 -7.79 -21.12
C SER A 131 -14.62 -6.94 -22.05
N ARG A 132 -15.85 -6.60 -21.61
CA ARG A 132 -16.73 -5.66 -22.31
C ARG A 132 -16.05 -4.32 -22.61
N ASN A 133 -15.31 -3.76 -21.66
CA ASN A 133 -14.62 -2.48 -21.83
C ASN A 133 -13.49 -2.60 -22.86
N LEU A 134 -12.77 -3.72 -22.87
CA LEU A 134 -11.72 -3.96 -23.85
C LEU A 134 -12.28 -4.09 -25.28
N VAL A 135 -13.40 -4.80 -25.44
CA VAL A 135 -14.10 -4.91 -26.73
C VAL A 135 -14.66 -3.56 -27.19
N LEU A 136 -15.24 -2.76 -26.29
CA LEU A 136 -15.70 -1.41 -26.61
C LEU A 136 -14.54 -0.49 -27.01
N SER A 137 -13.39 -0.61 -26.33
CA SER A 137 -12.16 0.09 -26.72
C SER A 137 -11.75 -0.28 -28.14
N GLN A 138 -11.68 -1.58 -28.45
CA GLN A 138 -11.35 -2.08 -29.78
C GLN A 138 -12.33 -1.54 -30.84
N HIS A 139 -13.63 -1.59 -30.55
CA HIS A 139 -14.68 -1.12 -31.46
C HIS A 139 -14.53 0.35 -31.82
N HIS A 140 -14.33 1.22 -30.83
CA HIS A 140 -14.18 2.66 -31.07
C HIS A 140 -12.89 2.98 -31.83
N TYR A 141 -11.77 2.35 -31.48
CA TYR A 141 -10.53 2.55 -32.24
C TYR A 141 -10.63 2.03 -33.68
N LYS A 142 -11.28 0.88 -33.89
CA LYS A 142 -11.51 0.34 -35.23
C LYS A 142 -12.33 1.30 -36.09
N ARG A 143 -13.43 1.84 -35.55
CA ARG A 143 -14.24 2.82 -36.26
C ARG A 143 -13.47 4.09 -36.59
N GLY A 144 -12.67 4.59 -35.64
CA GLY A 144 -11.78 5.73 -35.90
C GLY A 144 -10.78 5.43 -37.02
N PHE A 145 -10.20 4.24 -37.01
CA PHE A 145 -9.29 3.79 -38.06
C PHE A 145 -9.97 3.74 -39.43
N GLU A 146 -11.20 3.22 -39.51
CA GLU A 146 -11.98 3.18 -40.75
C GLU A 146 -12.30 4.59 -41.29
N GLN A 147 -12.61 5.54 -40.41
CA GLN A 147 -12.82 6.95 -40.78
C GLN A 147 -11.53 7.61 -41.29
N TRP A 148 -10.41 7.39 -40.59
CA TRP A 148 -9.10 7.88 -41.02
C TRP A 148 -8.69 7.30 -42.37
N LYS A 149 -8.89 5.99 -42.56
CA LYS A 149 -8.62 5.30 -43.83
C LYS A 149 -9.45 5.90 -44.97
N TYR A 150 -10.75 6.10 -44.75
CA TYR A 150 -11.65 6.72 -45.71
C TYR A 150 -11.18 8.15 -46.10
N PHE A 151 -10.85 8.96 -45.09
CA PHE A 151 -10.35 10.32 -45.29
C PHE A 151 -9.09 10.36 -46.15
N ILE A 152 -8.09 9.52 -45.84
CA ILE A 152 -6.83 9.45 -46.60
C ILE A 152 -7.06 9.00 -48.05
N THR A 153 -8.01 8.10 -48.30
CA THR A 153 -8.26 7.56 -49.63
C THR A 153 -9.08 8.49 -50.54
N GLU A 154 -10.05 9.24 -50.01
CA GLU A 154 -10.99 10.02 -50.82
C GLU A 154 -10.65 11.52 -50.91
N GLN A 155 -10.00 12.12 -49.90
CA GLN A 155 -9.65 13.55 -49.90
C GLN A 155 -8.14 13.76 -50.17
N MET A 156 -7.72 13.47 -51.39
CA MET A 156 -6.34 13.76 -51.85
C MET A 156 -6.10 15.28 -51.93
N ALA A 157 -5.36 15.84 -50.97
CA ALA A 157 -4.22 16.77 -51.18
C ALA A 157 -3.99 17.76 -50.03
N ASP A 158 -4.96 18.03 -49.16
CA ASP A 158 -4.77 18.95 -48.04
C ASP A 158 -4.84 18.25 -46.68
N ARG A 159 -3.69 17.73 -46.23
CA ARG A 159 -3.52 17.15 -44.89
C ARG A 159 -3.66 18.18 -43.76
N SER A 160 -3.80 19.48 -44.08
CA SER A 160 -3.69 20.56 -43.10
C SER A 160 -5.03 21.06 -42.54
N CYS A 161 -6.18 20.69 -43.12
CA CYS A 161 -7.42 21.46 -42.87
C CYS A 161 -8.49 20.80 -41.98
N ASP A 162 -8.56 19.48 -41.81
CA ASP A 162 -9.60 18.87 -40.95
C ASP A 162 -9.08 17.82 -39.95
N LYS A 163 -8.75 18.29 -38.74
CA LYS A 163 -8.33 17.44 -37.61
C LYS A 163 -9.48 16.65 -36.97
N GLU A 164 -10.74 16.88 -37.37
CA GLU A 164 -11.84 16.06 -36.86
C GLU A 164 -11.89 14.67 -37.52
N CYS A 165 -11.38 14.57 -38.76
CA CYS A 165 -11.36 13.34 -39.56
C CYS A 165 -9.94 12.77 -39.79
N ASN A 166 -8.89 13.59 -39.66
CA ASN A 166 -7.49 13.12 -39.66
C ASN A 166 -6.88 13.14 -38.24
N ASP A 167 -6.68 11.97 -37.66
CA ASP A 167 -6.04 11.79 -36.35
C ASP A 167 -4.57 11.31 -36.44
N ASP A 168 -3.97 11.42 -37.64
CA ASP A 168 -2.59 11.04 -37.91
C ASP A 168 -2.28 9.56 -37.54
N GLY A 169 -3.28 8.68 -37.64
CA GLY A 169 -3.14 7.24 -37.39
C GLY A 169 -3.24 6.85 -35.92
N TYR A 170 -3.61 7.78 -35.03
CA TYR A 170 -3.76 7.52 -33.59
C TYR A 170 -4.74 6.38 -33.28
N THR A 171 -5.91 6.38 -33.91
CA THR A 171 -6.91 5.32 -33.74
C THR A 171 -6.44 4.00 -34.36
N ALA A 172 -5.74 4.05 -35.50
CA ALA A 172 -5.17 2.88 -36.16
C ALA A 172 -4.14 2.17 -35.27
N ILE A 173 -3.17 2.91 -34.72
CA ILE A 173 -2.12 2.29 -33.90
C ILE A 173 -2.67 1.74 -32.58
N ASN A 174 -3.64 2.44 -31.98
CA ASN A 174 -4.31 1.94 -30.79
C ASN A 174 -5.23 0.75 -31.08
N TYR A 175 -5.87 0.68 -32.25
CA TYR A 175 -6.60 -0.51 -32.68
C TYR A 175 -5.65 -1.71 -32.79
N ALA A 176 -4.50 -1.55 -33.44
CA ALA A 176 -3.50 -2.61 -33.55
C ALA A 176 -3.03 -3.08 -32.16
N HIS A 177 -2.72 -2.14 -31.27
CA HIS A 177 -2.33 -2.45 -29.90
C HIS A 177 -3.42 -3.20 -29.12
N ILE A 178 -4.68 -2.74 -29.18
CA ILE A 178 -5.79 -3.39 -28.47
C ILE A 178 -6.08 -4.78 -29.03
N SER A 179 -6.00 -4.97 -30.35
CA SER A 179 -6.17 -6.30 -30.95
C SER A 179 -5.08 -7.27 -30.44
N GLU A 180 -3.82 -6.87 -30.43
CA GLU A 180 -2.75 -7.69 -29.86
C GLU A 180 -2.94 -7.94 -28.36
N LEU A 181 -3.38 -6.93 -27.61
CA LEU A 181 -3.72 -7.06 -26.19
C LEU A 181 -4.84 -8.08 -25.95
N ILE A 182 -5.92 -8.05 -26.73
CA ILE A 182 -7.02 -9.04 -26.64
C ILE A 182 -6.50 -10.44 -26.93
N ALA A 183 -5.61 -10.59 -27.93
CA ALA A 183 -5.01 -11.88 -28.24
C ALA A 183 -4.22 -12.44 -27.04
N VAL A 184 -3.38 -11.62 -26.42
CA VAL A 184 -2.59 -12.03 -25.25
C VAL A 184 -3.43 -12.23 -23.99
N ASP A 185 -4.42 -11.37 -23.74
CA ASP A 185 -5.37 -11.51 -22.62
C ASP A 185 -6.11 -12.85 -22.68
N LYS A 186 -6.56 -13.24 -23.89
CA LYS A 186 -7.12 -14.58 -24.13
C LYS A 186 -6.09 -15.71 -23.94
N LEU A 187 -4.83 -15.52 -24.36
CA LEU A 187 -3.79 -16.52 -24.11
C LEU A 187 -3.49 -16.70 -22.61
N GLU A 188 -3.57 -15.61 -21.83
CA GLU A 188 -3.45 -15.63 -20.37
C GLU A 188 -4.62 -16.39 -19.72
N GLU A 189 -5.85 -16.06 -20.09
CA GLU A 189 -7.07 -16.64 -19.50
C GLU A 189 -7.25 -18.12 -19.87
N PHE A 190 -7.01 -18.48 -21.13
CA PHE A 190 -7.27 -19.83 -21.66
C PHE A 190 -6.02 -20.72 -21.67
N SER A 191 -5.02 -20.43 -20.83
CA SER A 191 -3.73 -21.15 -20.80
C SER A 191 -3.82 -22.67 -20.50
N GLU A 192 -4.98 -23.16 -20.07
CA GLU A 192 -5.30 -24.58 -19.89
C GLU A 192 -6.00 -25.23 -21.11
N MET A 193 -6.61 -24.44 -22.00
CA MET A 193 -7.20 -24.96 -23.25
C MET A 193 -6.11 -25.06 -24.33
N THR A 194 -5.99 -26.24 -24.93
CA THR A 194 -4.91 -26.65 -25.85
C THR A 194 -5.04 -26.08 -27.27
N GLY A 195 -5.59 -24.87 -27.44
CA GLY A 195 -5.98 -24.31 -28.75
C GLY A 195 -5.69 -22.82 -28.92
N LEU A 196 -4.89 -22.43 -29.93
CA LEU A 196 -5.03 -21.13 -30.59
C LEU A 196 -6.44 -21.07 -31.19
N THR A 197 -7.32 -20.23 -30.66
CA THR A 197 -8.63 -20.00 -31.27
C THR A 197 -8.48 -19.16 -32.54
N SER A 198 -9.40 -19.33 -33.48
CA SER A 198 -9.48 -18.47 -34.69
C SER A 198 -9.54 -16.99 -34.34
N ASP A 199 -10.14 -16.65 -33.20
CA ASP A 199 -10.19 -15.29 -32.66
C ASP A 199 -8.81 -14.74 -32.29
N ILE A 200 -7.94 -15.52 -31.65
CA ILE A 200 -6.60 -15.07 -31.26
C ILE A 200 -5.79 -14.76 -32.52
N ILE A 201 -5.79 -15.70 -33.48
CA ILE A 201 -5.12 -15.54 -34.78
C ILE A 201 -5.63 -14.30 -35.51
N LYS A 202 -6.96 -14.14 -35.57
CA LYS A 202 -7.60 -12.98 -36.20
C LYS A 202 -7.10 -11.67 -35.60
N ASN A 203 -7.07 -11.56 -34.27
CA ASN A 203 -6.62 -10.34 -33.59
C ASN A 203 -5.13 -10.04 -33.83
N LEU A 204 -4.26 -11.06 -33.85
CA LEU A 204 -2.85 -10.89 -34.19
C LEU A 204 -2.65 -10.43 -35.65
N ASN A 205 -3.41 -10.99 -36.59
CA ASN A 205 -3.36 -10.58 -37.99
C ASN A 205 -3.90 -9.15 -38.18
N GLU A 206 -5.04 -8.80 -37.56
CA GLU A 206 -5.57 -7.43 -37.58
C GLU A 206 -4.54 -6.42 -37.03
N ALA A 207 -3.82 -6.77 -35.95
CA ALA A 207 -2.76 -5.93 -35.41
C ALA A 207 -1.60 -5.74 -36.39
N LYS A 208 -1.14 -6.83 -37.03
CA LYS A 208 -0.08 -6.80 -38.02
C LYS A 208 -0.46 -5.98 -39.25
N GLU A 209 -1.59 -6.29 -39.88
CA GLU A 209 -2.07 -5.63 -41.11
C GLU A 209 -2.29 -4.13 -40.89
N THR A 210 -2.81 -3.75 -39.72
CA THR A 210 -3.01 -2.34 -39.37
C THR A 210 -1.68 -1.60 -39.26
N ARG A 211 -0.64 -2.21 -38.66
CA ARG A 211 0.71 -1.61 -38.59
C ARG A 211 1.35 -1.48 -39.96
N GLU A 212 1.23 -2.50 -40.81
CA GLU A 212 1.72 -2.45 -42.19
C GLU A 212 1.04 -1.32 -42.98
N TYR A 213 -0.28 -1.15 -42.83
CA TYR A 213 -1.02 -0.05 -43.44
C TYR A 213 -0.53 1.34 -42.97
N ILE A 214 -0.31 1.52 -41.66
CA ILE A 214 0.25 2.76 -41.10
C ILE A 214 1.59 3.10 -41.75
N LEU A 215 2.48 2.11 -41.85
CA LEU A 215 3.80 2.31 -42.45
C LEU A 215 3.70 2.69 -43.93
N ASP A 216 2.82 2.05 -44.70
CA ASP A 216 2.56 2.41 -46.10
C ASP A 216 2.10 3.87 -46.24
N GLN A 217 1.35 4.41 -45.28
CA GLN A 217 0.91 5.81 -45.33
C GLN A 217 2.02 6.82 -45.04
N PHE A 218 2.93 6.52 -44.11
CA PHE A 218 3.89 7.49 -43.60
C PHE A 218 5.33 7.33 -44.10
N ILE A 219 5.73 6.14 -44.56
CA ILE A 219 7.11 5.82 -44.98
C ILE A 219 7.24 5.84 -46.50
N LYS A 220 8.34 6.41 -47.03
CA LYS A 220 8.61 6.45 -48.49
C LYS A 220 8.86 5.07 -49.08
N ASP A 221 9.73 4.29 -48.43
CA ASP A 221 10.09 2.92 -48.80
C ASP A 221 10.23 2.07 -47.54
N VAL A 222 9.26 1.19 -47.30
CA VAL A 222 9.21 0.30 -46.13
C VAL A 222 10.29 -0.78 -46.15
N ASN A 223 10.92 -1.05 -47.30
CA ASN A 223 11.99 -2.04 -47.42
C ASN A 223 13.39 -1.45 -47.19
N ASN A 224 13.50 -0.13 -47.08
CA ASN A 224 14.77 0.54 -46.83
C ASN A 224 15.23 0.28 -45.38
N PRO A 225 16.50 -0.13 -45.15
CA PRO A 225 17.04 -0.32 -43.80
C PRO A 225 17.12 0.97 -42.96
N ASN A 226 17.07 2.15 -43.60
CA ASN A 226 16.96 3.45 -42.95
C ASN A 226 15.79 4.24 -43.56
N PRO A 227 14.55 3.87 -43.21
CA PRO A 227 13.35 4.41 -43.87
C PRO A 227 13.10 5.88 -43.50
N GLU A 228 12.68 6.67 -44.49
CA GLU A 228 12.36 8.09 -44.34
C GLU A 228 10.85 8.36 -44.36
N LEU A 229 10.40 9.37 -43.61
CA LEU A 229 9.02 9.87 -43.64
C LEU A 229 8.72 10.55 -44.99
N LYS A 230 7.48 10.44 -45.49
CA LYS A 230 7.02 11.13 -46.71
C LYS A 230 7.01 12.67 -46.55
N GLN A 231 7.31 13.42 -47.62
CA GLN A 231 7.53 14.88 -47.60
C GLN A 231 6.35 15.74 -47.10
N ASN A 232 5.11 15.23 -47.12
CA ASN A 232 3.89 15.92 -46.65
C ASN A 232 3.49 15.50 -45.22
N VAL A 233 4.43 14.98 -44.45
CA VAL A 233 4.26 14.70 -43.02
C VAL A 233 5.00 15.82 -42.29
N ASN A 234 4.27 16.86 -41.88
CA ASN A 234 4.85 17.88 -40.98
C ASN A 234 5.40 17.19 -39.73
N ASP A 235 6.41 17.80 -39.08
CA ASP A 235 7.05 17.37 -37.82
C ASP A 235 6.09 17.31 -36.62
N ASN A 236 4.92 16.68 -36.78
CA ASN A 236 4.00 16.38 -35.71
C ASN A 236 4.59 15.22 -34.90
N SER A 237 4.86 15.48 -33.62
CA SER A 237 5.52 14.53 -32.74
C SER A 237 4.82 13.17 -32.71
N TRP A 238 3.50 13.14 -32.77
CA TRP A 238 2.71 11.90 -32.64
C TRP A 238 2.82 10.94 -33.83
N ILE A 239 3.15 11.40 -35.04
CA ILE A 239 3.36 10.51 -36.20
C ILE A 239 4.63 9.68 -36.01
N ILE A 240 5.71 10.32 -35.51
CA ILE A 240 6.97 9.63 -35.24
C ILE A 240 6.76 8.55 -34.17
N ALA A 241 6.01 8.85 -33.11
CA ALA A 241 5.62 7.85 -32.09
C ALA A 241 4.80 6.70 -32.70
N THR A 242 3.84 7.00 -33.57
CA THR A 242 2.98 6.01 -34.24
C THR A 242 3.79 5.07 -35.15
N VAL A 243 4.72 5.61 -35.94
CA VAL A 243 5.63 4.84 -36.80
C VAL A 243 6.59 4.00 -35.97
N ALA A 244 7.15 4.56 -34.90
CA ALA A 244 8.02 3.83 -33.98
C ALA A 244 7.30 2.63 -33.36
N GLU A 245 6.07 2.81 -32.91
CA GLU A 245 5.24 1.74 -32.36
C GLU A 245 4.89 0.69 -33.41
N ALA A 246 4.57 1.09 -34.64
CA ALA A 246 4.27 0.17 -35.74
C ALA A 246 5.46 -0.74 -36.04
N TRP A 247 6.67 -0.18 -36.16
CA TRP A 247 7.90 -0.97 -36.36
C TRP A 247 8.20 -1.89 -35.18
N PHE A 248 8.01 -1.41 -33.94
CA PHE A 248 8.21 -2.21 -32.73
C PHE A 248 7.23 -3.39 -32.68
N GLY A 249 5.96 -3.13 -32.98
CA GLY A 249 4.89 -4.13 -33.06
C GLY A 249 5.10 -5.18 -34.16
N LEU A 250 5.83 -4.84 -35.22
CA LEU A 250 6.23 -5.76 -36.30
C LEU A 250 7.58 -6.45 -36.05
N HIS A 251 8.11 -6.36 -34.83
CA HIS A 251 9.38 -6.95 -34.40
C HIS A 251 10.61 -6.41 -35.17
N LYS A 252 10.50 -5.23 -35.79
CA LYS A 252 11.61 -4.52 -36.46
C LYS A 252 12.28 -3.54 -35.50
N TYR A 253 12.80 -4.07 -34.40
CA TYR A 253 13.33 -3.28 -33.28
C TYR A 253 14.46 -2.32 -33.68
N ASP A 254 15.33 -2.69 -34.61
CA ASP A 254 16.44 -1.82 -35.02
C ASP A 254 15.95 -0.55 -35.72
N ILE A 255 14.88 -0.66 -36.53
CA ILE A 255 14.22 0.48 -37.18
C ILE A 255 13.40 1.26 -36.15
N ALA A 256 12.66 0.55 -35.29
CA ALA A 256 11.88 1.18 -34.22
C ALA A 256 12.77 2.06 -33.33
N LEU A 257 13.98 1.61 -32.99
CA LEU A 257 14.96 2.34 -32.19
C LEU A 257 15.32 3.70 -32.80
N ILE A 258 15.42 3.80 -34.13
CA ILE A 258 15.70 5.06 -34.84
C ILE A 258 14.59 6.06 -34.57
N PHE A 259 13.34 5.69 -34.81
CA PHE A 259 12.19 6.57 -34.60
C PHE A 259 11.90 6.84 -33.12
N ILE A 260 12.16 5.89 -32.21
CA ILE A 260 12.08 6.13 -30.75
C ILE A 260 13.04 7.25 -30.37
N LYS A 261 14.32 7.16 -30.77
CA LYS A 261 15.33 8.21 -30.52
C LYS A 261 14.96 9.53 -31.16
N GLN A 262 14.41 9.51 -32.37
CA GLN A 262 13.93 10.71 -33.04
C GLN A 262 12.78 11.36 -32.25
N TYR A 263 11.78 10.60 -31.80
CA TYR A 263 10.65 11.12 -31.04
C TYR A 263 11.10 11.75 -29.72
N ILE A 264 11.87 11.03 -28.90
CA ILE A 264 12.25 11.51 -27.56
C ILE A 264 13.20 12.71 -27.60
N SER A 265 13.83 13.00 -28.75
CA SER A 265 14.71 14.15 -28.95
C SER A 265 14.00 15.38 -29.53
N LEU A 266 12.70 15.30 -29.83
CA LEU A 266 11.94 16.42 -30.37
C LEU A 266 11.86 17.59 -29.38
N PRO A 267 12.14 18.83 -29.82
CA PRO A 267 12.01 20.00 -28.97
C PRO A 267 10.53 20.26 -28.63
N GLY A 268 10.25 20.57 -27.37
CA GLY A 268 8.91 20.98 -26.92
C GLY A 268 7.98 19.84 -26.48
N LEU A 269 8.44 18.59 -26.48
CA LEU A 269 7.68 17.49 -25.89
C LEU A 269 7.48 17.68 -24.38
N ASN A 270 6.26 17.43 -23.91
CA ASN A 270 5.94 17.42 -22.49
C ASN A 270 6.30 16.05 -21.88
N GLN A 271 6.64 16.04 -20.59
CA GLN A 271 7.02 14.79 -19.89
C GLN A 271 5.93 13.73 -19.92
N TRP A 272 4.65 14.12 -19.85
CA TRP A 272 3.54 13.17 -19.91
C TRP A 272 3.38 12.51 -21.29
N GLU A 273 3.83 13.16 -22.37
CA GLU A 273 3.80 12.60 -23.74
C GLU A 273 4.83 11.47 -23.86
N ILE A 274 6.06 11.73 -23.43
CA ILE A 274 7.13 10.72 -23.34
C ILE A 274 6.70 9.54 -22.46
N ARG A 275 6.10 9.82 -21.29
CA ARG A 275 5.57 8.79 -20.38
C ARG A 275 4.47 7.95 -21.02
N SER A 276 3.56 8.57 -21.78
CA SER A 276 2.46 7.85 -22.44
C SER A 276 2.99 6.93 -23.55
N PHE A 277 3.93 7.43 -24.34
CA PHE A 277 4.59 6.65 -25.40
C PHE A 277 5.43 5.51 -24.83
N SER A 278 6.21 5.76 -23.77
CA SER A 278 7.02 4.69 -23.14
C SER A 278 6.13 3.59 -22.58
N GLN A 279 5.05 3.92 -21.86
CA GLN A 279 4.08 2.94 -21.35
C GLN A 279 3.52 2.03 -22.45
N GLN A 280 3.23 2.61 -23.61
CA GLN A 280 2.74 1.86 -24.77
C GLN A 280 3.79 0.88 -25.31
N ILE A 281 5.05 1.30 -25.45
CA ILE A 281 6.16 0.44 -25.91
C ILE A 281 6.48 -0.66 -24.88
N PHE A 282 6.49 -0.35 -23.58
CA PHE A 282 6.66 -1.35 -22.52
C PHE A 282 5.50 -2.35 -22.49
N SER A 283 4.27 -1.88 -22.72
CA SER A 283 3.11 -2.76 -22.83
C SER A 283 3.26 -3.70 -24.02
N LEU A 284 3.68 -3.23 -25.21
CA LEU A 284 3.95 -4.10 -26.35
C LEU A 284 5.08 -5.10 -26.09
N ALA A 285 6.15 -4.66 -25.43
CA ALA A 285 7.23 -5.55 -25.03
C ALA A 285 6.70 -6.70 -24.17
N TYR A 286 5.83 -6.40 -23.20
CA TYR A 286 5.16 -7.43 -22.38
C TYR A 286 4.33 -8.40 -23.23
N LEU A 287 3.49 -7.88 -24.13
CA LEU A 287 2.65 -8.70 -25.01
C LEU A 287 3.49 -9.66 -25.86
N GLN A 288 4.59 -9.18 -26.45
CA GLN A 288 5.49 -9.96 -27.29
C GLN A 288 6.27 -10.99 -26.47
N THR A 289 6.85 -10.60 -25.33
CA THR A 289 7.55 -11.52 -24.43
C THR A 289 6.62 -12.63 -23.93
N TYR A 290 5.35 -12.30 -23.62
CA TYR A 290 4.36 -13.31 -23.23
C TYR A 290 4.08 -14.29 -24.36
N GLN A 291 3.83 -13.82 -25.59
CA GLN A 291 3.61 -14.68 -26.76
C GLN A 291 4.78 -15.65 -26.98
N LYS A 292 6.02 -15.15 -26.91
CA LYS A 292 7.23 -15.97 -27.02
C LYS A 292 7.30 -17.04 -25.92
N LYS A 293 7.12 -16.65 -24.65
CA LYS A 293 7.14 -17.57 -23.51
C LYS A 293 6.03 -18.62 -23.60
N PHE A 294 4.83 -18.22 -24.01
CA PHE A 294 3.70 -19.13 -24.23
C PHE A 294 4.06 -20.17 -25.30
N TYR A 295 4.60 -19.74 -26.44
CA TYR A 295 5.03 -20.65 -27.50
C TYR A 295 6.08 -21.65 -26.98
N GLU A 296 7.15 -21.17 -26.35
CA GLU A 296 8.25 -22.00 -25.87
C GLU A 296 7.84 -23.02 -24.80
N THR A 297 6.92 -22.64 -23.90
CA THR A 297 6.52 -23.47 -22.76
C THR A 297 5.32 -24.38 -23.01
N LYS A 298 4.36 -23.93 -23.83
CA LYS A 298 3.07 -24.60 -24.03
C LYS A 298 2.91 -25.24 -25.40
N VAL A 299 3.56 -24.71 -26.44
CA VAL A 299 3.26 -25.07 -27.84
C VAL A 299 4.38 -25.88 -28.49
N LYS A 300 5.64 -25.42 -28.41
CA LYS A 300 6.81 -25.89 -29.18
C LYS A 300 7.00 -27.42 -29.26
N ASN A 301 6.55 -28.15 -28.24
CA ASN A 301 6.73 -29.61 -28.14
C ASN A 301 5.42 -30.40 -27.89
N LYS A 302 4.25 -29.77 -27.92
CA LYS A 302 3.01 -30.39 -27.39
C LYS A 302 1.81 -30.39 -28.33
N ILE A 303 1.78 -29.54 -29.37
CA ILE A 303 0.57 -29.39 -30.21
C ILE A 303 0.94 -29.03 -31.67
N PRO A 304 0.51 -29.80 -32.68
CA PRO A 304 0.66 -29.45 -34.11
C PRO A 304 -0.26 -28.28 -34.54
N GLY A 305 0.13 -27.47 -35.54
CA GLY A 305 -0.72 -26.44 -36.18
C GLY A 305 -0.59 -25.00 -35.65
N TYR A 306 0.60 -24.62 -35.18
CA TYR A 306 0.88 -23.32 -34.53
C TYR A 306 1.94 -22.50 -35.27
N GLU A 307 2.08 -22.70 -36.57
CA GLU A 307 3.18 -22.16 -37.40
C GLU A 307 3.22 -20.62 -37.37
N GLN A 308 2.08 -19.95 -37.21
CA GLN A 308 2.02 -18.48 -37.08
C GLN A 308 2.60 -17.98 -35.75
N LEU A 309 2.29 -18.62 -34.61
CA LEU A 309 2.88 -18.26 -33.32
C LEU A 309 4.38 -18.59 -33.29
N GLU A 310 4.80 -19.69 -33.93
CA GLU A 310 6.22 -20.03 -34.11
C GLU A 310 6.96 -18.95 -34.90
N ALA A 311 6.40 -18.55 -36.05
CA ALA A 311 6.99 -17.52 -36.91
C ALA A 311 7.05 -16.15 -36.21
N LEU A 312 6.04 -15.80 -35.41
CA LEU A 312 6.02 -14.59 -34.60
C LEU A 312 7.06 -14.66 -33.47
N ALA A 313 7.05 -15.72 -32.67
CA ALA A 313 7.97 -15.93 -31.55
C ALA A 313 9.43 -15.96 -32.00
N GLY A 314 9.74 -16.58 -33.15
CA GLY A 314 11.08 -16.64 -33.73
C GLY A 314 11.65 -15.28 -34.14
N GLN A 315 10.79 -14.28 -34.39
CA GLN A 315 11.21 -12.91 -34.73
C GLN A 315 11.44 -12.02 -33.50
N ILE A 316 11.05 -12.47 -32.30
CA ILE A 316 11.16 -11.69 -31.07
C ILE A 316 12.57 -11.80 -30.49
N SER A 317 13.35 -10.73 -30.66
CA SER A 317 14.70 -10.60 -30.11
C SER A 317 14.71 -9.74 -28.85
N GLU A 318 14.76 -10.38 -27.67
CA GLU A 318 14.83 -9.67 -26.37
C GLU A 318 16.01 -8.69 -26.30
N LYS A 319 17.16 -9.05 -26.87
CA LYS A 319 18.32 -8.15 -26.92
C LYS A 319 18.01 -6.84 -27.66
N ARG A 320 17.38 -6.92 -28.84
CA ARG A 320 17.03 -5.74 -29.65
C ARG A 320 15.85 -4.97 -29.05
N MET A 321 14.90 -5.68 -28.46
CA MET A 321 13.81 -5.10 -27.69
C MET A 321 14.32 -4.28 -26.50
N ASN A 322 15.24 -4.83 -25.70
CA ASN A 322 15.84 -4.14 -24.56
C ASN A 322 16.65 -2.91 -24.99
N ALA A 323 17.29 -2.94 -26.16
CA ALA A 323 17.94 -1.75 -26.72
C ALA A 323 16.93 -0.60 -26.93
N CYS A 324 15.72 -0.89 -27.41
CA CYS A 324 14.63 0.10 -27.52
C CYS A 324 14.19 0.62 -26.15
N LEU A 325 13.93 -0.29 -25.20
CA LEU A 325 13.42 0.07 -23.87
C LEU A 325 14.43 0.89 -23.06
N SER A 326 15.73 0.60 -23.18
CA SER A 326 16.81 1.29 -22.46
C SER A 326 16.83 2.80 -22.68
N VAL A 327 16.38 3.25 -23.86
CA VAL A 327 16.31 4.67 -24.24
C VAL A 327 15.39 5.45 -23.29
N PHE A 328 14.32 4.83 -22.79
CA PHE A 328 13.37 5.48 -21.88
C PHE A 328 13.85 5.53 -20.43
N MET A 329 14.80 4.67 -20.05
CA MET A 329 15.29 4.52 -18.68
C MET A 329 16.48 5.46 -18.37
N GLY A 330 16.88 6.33 -19.29
CA GLY A 330 18.01 7.24 -19.10
C GLY A 330 19.38 6.56 -19.13
N LYS A 331 19.44 5.22 -19.29
CA LYS A 331 20.70 4.49 -19.45
C LYS A 331 21.34 4.92 -20.76
N ARG A 332 22.42 5.70 -20.67
CA ARG A 332 23.26 5.99 -21.84
C ARG A 332 23.81 4.66 -22.33
N VAL A 333 23.37 4.22 -23.50
CA VAL A 333 24.08 3.20 -24.29
C VAL A 333 25.33 3.86 -24.87
N SER A 334 26.21 4.36 -24.00
CA SER A 334 27.52 4.85 -24.38
C SER A 334 28.49 3.68 -24.33
N GLY A 335 28.97 3.26 -25.49
CA GLY A 335 30.23 2.52 -25.68
C GLY A 335 30.44 1.27 -24.83
N GLU A 336 30.41 0.11 -25.49
CA GLU A 336 30.95 -1.18 -25.01
C GLU A 336 30.18 -1.94 -23.91
N LYS A 337 29.45 -2.97 -24.38
CA LYS A 337 29.35 -4.30 -23.75
C LYS A 337 28.89 -4.40 -22.28
N LYS A 338 27.68 -3.92 -21.98
CA LYS A 338 26.77 -4.70 -21.12
C LYS A 338 25.46 -4.88 -21.85
N ASP A 339 25.11 -6.13 -22.14
CA ASP A 339 23.74 -6.47 -22.53
C ASP A 339 22.82 -6.01 -21.38
N VAL A 340 22.10 -4.91 -21.58
CA VAL A 340 21.18 -4.39 -20.55
C VAL A 340 19.97 -5.30 -20.54
N SER A 341 19.87 -6.16 -19.52
CA SER A 341 18.64 -6.90 -19.25
C SER A 341 17.63 -5.95 -18.60
N ILE A 342 16.47 -5.80 -19.23
CA ILE A 342 15.34 -5.05 -18.69
C ILE A 342 14.28 -6.05 -18.31
N GLU A 343 13.86 -6.03 -17.05
CA GLU A 343 12.78 -6.89 -16.59
C GLU A 343 11.44 -6.35 -17.12
N ILE A 344 10.84 -7.06 -18.06
CA ILE A 344 9.56 -6.68 -18.67
C ILE A 344 8.43 -7.25 -17.81
N LYS A 345 7.63 -6.37 -17.20
CA LYS A 345 6.49 -6.73 -16.34
C LYS A 345 5.18 -6.22 -16.93
N LYS A 346 4.09 -6.92 -16.62
CA LYS A 346 2.73 -6.42 -16.86
C LYS A 346 2.55 -5.11 -16.09
N ASP A 347 1.95 -4.11 -16.74
CA ASP A 347 1.76 -2.78 -16.15
C ASP A 347 1.00 -2.85 -14.81
N GLY A 348 1.44 -2.05 -13.85
CA GLY A 348 0.76 -1.92 -12.55
C GLY A 348 1.70 -1.92 -11.34
N LYS A 349 1.38 -1.03 -10.39
CA LYS A 349 2.21 -0.78 -9.21
C LYS A 349 2.28 -1.98 -8.28
N VAL A 350 3.43 -2.13 -7.61
CA VAL A 350 3.61 -3.07 -6.51
C VAL A 350 3.31 -2.40 -5.17
N GLY A 351 2.33 -2.92 -4.45
CA GLY A 351 1.91 -2.47 -3.14
C GLY A 351 2.27 -3.48 -2.05
N LEU A 352 2.82 -3.01 -0.95
CA LEU A 352 3.11 -3.79 0.26
C LEU A 352 2.19 -3.31 1.40
N ALA A 353 1.40 -4.23 1.94
CA ALA A 353 0.54 -4.00 3.09
C ALA A 353 1.15 -4.66 4.34
N LEU A 354 1.36 -3.87 5.39
CA LEU A 354 1.83 -4.31 6.70
C LEU A 354 0.74 -4.05 7.74
N SER A 355 0.05 -5.11 8.14
CA SER A 355 -1.10 -5.05 9.04
C SER A 355 -0.78 -4.56 10.45
N GLY A 356 -1.84 -4.26 11.21
CA GLY A 356 -1.72 -4.04 12.66
C GLY A 356 -1.46 -5.30 13.47
N GLY A 357 -1.25 -5.13 14.78
CA GLY A 357 -1.03 -6.25 15.70
C GLY A 357 0.10 -6.04 16.73
N GLY A 358 0.45 -4.78 17.04
CA GLY A 358 1.54 -4.47 17.96
C GLY A 358 2.90 -5.02 17.49
N PHE A 359 3.81 -5.27 18.43
CA PHE A 359 5.14 -5.76 18.08
C PHE A 359 5.15 -7.18 17.53
N ARG A 360 4.14 -8.00 17.84
CA ARG A 360 3.97 -9.32 17.21
C ARG A 360 3.90 -9.19 15.69
N ALA A 361 3.10 -8.25 15.20
CA ALA A 361 3.01 -7.98 13.77
C ALA A 361 4.31 -7.41 13.20
N SER A 362 4.90 -6.43 13.88
CA SER A 362 6.19 -5.86 13.46
C SER A 362 7.27 -6.94 13.27
N LEU A 363 7.38 -7.90 14.20
CA LEU A 363 8.38 -8.98 14.16
C LEU A 363 8.07 -9.99 13.04
N PHE A 364 6.80 -10.34 12.82
CA PHE A 364 6.40 -11.16 11.68
C PHE A 364 6.74 -10.49 10.33
N HIS A 365 6.49 -9.18 10.20
CA HIS A 365 6.78 -8.41 9.00
C HIS A 365 8.29 -8.35 8.68
N ILE A 366 9.18 -8.37 9.68
CA ILE A 366 10.63 -8.44 9.44
C ILE A 366 10.99 -9.70 8.66
N GLY A 367 10.39 -10.83 8.98
CA GLY A 367 10.54 -12.07 8.20
C GLY A 367 10.07 -11.95 6.76
N VAL A 368 8.94 -11.29 6.54
CA VAL A 368 8.42 -11.01 5.19
C VAL A 368 9.37 -10.09 4.41
N LEU A 369 9.86 -9.02 5.03
CA LEU A 369 10.85 -8.12 4.42
C LEU A 369 12.14 -8.87 4.06
N ALA A 370 12.59 -9.81 4.91
CA ALA A 370 13.78 -10.62 4.65
C ALA A 370 13.61 -11.49 3.39
N SER A 371 12.49 -12.20 3.28
CA SER A 371 12.15 -12.97 2.08
C SER A 371 12.03 -12.07 0.84
N LEU A 372 11.39 -10.90 0.94
CA LEU A 372 11.30 -9.95 -0.18
C LEU A 372 12.65 -9.39 -0.61
N ALA A 373 13.59 -9.18 0.33
CA ALA A 373 14.94 -8.75 0.02
C ALA A 373 15.73 -9.85 -0.70
N GLU A 374 15.62 -11.10 -0.24
CA GLU A 374 16.24 -12.26 -0.90
C GLU A 374 15.69 -12.51 -2.31
N ASN A 375 14.40 -12.30 -2.52
CA ASN A 375 13.77 -12.44 -3.83
C ASN A 375 13.96 -11.19 -4.71
N ASP A 376 14.73 -10.19 -4.28
CA ASP A 376 14.99 -8.93 -4.99
C ASP A 376 13.70 -8.18 -5.39
N GLN A 377 12.67 -8.28 -4.53
CA GLN A 377 11.34 -7.72 -4.77
C GLN A 377 11.14 -6.35 -4.12
N LEU A 378 11.88 -6.04 -3.05
CA LEU A 378 11.74 -4.75 -2.34
C LEU A 378 12.00 -3.54 -3.24
N LYS A 379 12.92 -3.64 -4.21
CA LYS A 379 13.22 -2.57 -5.17
C LYS A 379 12.04 -2.18 -6.06
N ASN A 380 11.03 -3.05 -6.18
CA ASN A 380 9.87 -2.84 -7.03
C ASN A 380 8.70 -2.17 -6.28
N VAL A 381 8.76 -2.08 -4.95
CA VAL A 381 7.64 -1.58 -4.12
C VAL A 381 7.46 -0.08 -4.32
N GLU A 382 6.27 0.32 -4.78
CA GLU A 382 5.91 1.73 -5.03
C GLU A 382 4.98 2.32 -3.95
N LEU A 383 4.35 1.46 -3.15
CA LEU A 383 3.49 1.88 -2.05
C LEU A 383 3.65 0.94 -0.86
N ILE A 384 3.80 1.52 0.33
CA ILE A 384 3.80 0.78 1.59
C ILE A 384 2.63 1.32 2.42
N SER A 385 1.63 0.48 2.64
CA SER A 385 0.47 0.78 3.48
C SER A 385 0.63 0.10 4.82
N CYS A 386 0.61 0.89 5.89
CA CYS A 386 0.89 0.42 7.23
C CYS A 386 -0.24 0.74 8.19
N VAL A 387 -0.43 -0.17 9.16
CA VAL A 387 -1.42 -0.03 10.23
C VAL A 387 -0.76 -0.41 11.55
N SER A 388 -0.96 0.37 12.62
CA SER A 388 -0.57 0.02 14.00
C SER A 388 0.86 -0.51 14.14
N GLY A 389 1.06 -1.79 14.53
CA GLY A 389 2.37 -2.44 14.58
C GLY A 389 3.15 -2.38 13.25
N GLY A 390 2.44 -2.53 12.12
CA GLY A 390 2.97 -2.34 10.78
C GLY A 390 3.46 -0.91 10.54
N SER A 391 2.83 0.11 11.13
CA SER A 391 3.28 1.51 11.04
C SER A 391 4.59 1.76 11.75
N ILE A 392 4.84 1.06 12.86
CA ILE A 392 6.09 1.19 13.61
C ILE A 392 7.28 0.70 12.76
N ILE A 393 7.18 -0.54 12.25
CA ILE A 393 8.22 -1.17 11.44
C ILE A 393 8.31 -0.56 10.04
N GLY A 394 7.18 -0.21 9.44
CA GLY A 394 7.11 0.40 8.11
C GLY A 394 7.82 1.75 8.07
N ALA A 395 7.60 2.62 9.06
CA ALA A 395 8.34 3.87 9.17
C ALA A 395 9.84 3.64 9.42
N TYR A 396 10.21 2.62 10.20
CA TYR A 396 11.62 2.27 10.45
C TYR A 396 12.33 1.83 9.16
N TYR A 397 11.72 0.89 8.43
CA TYR A 397 12.19 0.42 7.13
C TYR A 397 12.30 1.58 6.13
N TYR A 398 11.28 2.42 6.06
CA TYR A 398 11.24 3.57 5.16
C TYR A 398 12.38 4.56 5.42
N LEU A 399 12.73 4.82 6.68
CA LEU A 399 13.85 5.70 7.04
C LEU A 399 15.21 5.11 6.63
N LYS A 400 15.42 3.80 6.81
CA LYS A 400 16.63 3.11 6.32
C LYS A 400 16.71 3.15 4.79
N LEU A 401 15.61 2.87 4.10
CA LEU A 401 15.52 2.92 2.64
C LEU A 401 15.76 4.33 2.11
N LYS A 402 15.16 5.35 2.74
CA LYS A 402 15.40 6.76 2.41
C LYS A 402 16.89 7.07 2.43
N LYS A 403 17.61 6.69 3.49
CA LYS A 403 19.05 6.91 3.59
C LYS A 403 19.80 6.32 2.38
N VAL A 404 19.52 5.06 2.03
CA VAL A 404 20.16 4.40 0.87
C VAL A 404 19.86 5.12 -0.44
N LEU A 405 18.60 5.49 -0.68
CA LEU A 405 18.16 6.17 -1.91
C LEU A 405 18.73 7.60 -2.05
N GLU A 406 19.00 8.28 -0.94
CA GLU A 406 19.55 9.64 -0.94
C GLU A 406 21.09 9.68 -0.98
N GLU A 407 21.75 8.60 -0.56
CA GLU A 407 23.21 8.47 -0.56
C GLU A 407 23.76 7.87 -1.87
N ASN A 408 22.97 7.03 -2.56
CA ASN A 408 23.42 6.27 -3.73
C ASN A 408 22.60 6.58 -4.98
N THR A 409 23.26 6.70 -6.13
CA THR A 409 22.59 6.81 -7.43
C THR A 409 21.85 5.51 -7.76
N ASP A 410 20.82 5.59 -8.61
CA ASP A 410 19.91 4.47 -8.86
C ASP A 410 20.60 3.21 -9.41
N ASP A 411 21.64 3.37 -10.23
CA ASP A 411 22.44 2.28 -10.80
C ASP A 411 23.43 1.65 -9.81
N ASN A 412 23.72 2.32 -8.70
CA ASN A 412 24.61 1.83 -7.64
C ASN A 412 23.86 1.12 -6.51
N ILE A 413 22.52 1.04 -6.59
CA ILE A 413 21.70 0.33 -5.61
C ILE A 413 21.36 -1.06 -6.17
N ASP A 414 21.81 -2.08 -5.45
CA ASP A 414 21.59 -3.49 -5.78
C ASP A 414 20.90 -4.25 -4.62
N LYS A 415 20.66 -5.54 -4.85
CA LYS A 415 20.06 -6.46 -3.88
C LYS A 415 20.74 -6.45 -2.50
N SER A 416 22.08 -6.26 -2.46
CA SER A 416 22.85 -6.32 -1.20
C SER A 416 22.48 -5.20 -0.23
N HIS A 417 22.11 -4.02 -0.76
CA HIS A 417 21.66 -2.89 0.04
C HIS A 417 20.35 -3.21 0.77
N TYR A 418 19.39 -3.85 0.09
CA TYR A 418 18.12 -4.25 0.69
C TYR A 418 18.30 -5.35 1.74
N LEU A 419 19.18 -6.32 1.47
CA LEU A 419 19.55 -7.36 2.43
C LEU A 419 20.15 -6.74 3.70
N GLN A 420 21.08 -5.79 3.55
CA GLN A 420 21.69 -5.08 4.67
C GLN A 420 20.66 -4.28 5.47
N ILE A 421 19.75 -3.54 4.82
CA ILE A 421 18.66 -2.82 5.50
C ILE A 421 17.90 -3.77 6.42
N VAL A 422 17.46 -4.92 5.90
CA VAL A 422 16.66 -5.87 6.69
C VAL A 422 17.50 -6.53 7.78
N LYS A 423 18.79 -6.79 7.53
CA LYS A 423 19.70 -7.38 8.52
C LYS A 423 19.93 -6.46 9.72
N GLU A 424 20.07 -5.16 9.47
CA GLU A 424 20.15 -4.16 10.53
C GLU A 424 18.82 -4.04 11.29
N ILE A 425 17.69 -4.11 10.58
CA ILE A 425 16.34 -4.10 11.18
C ILE A 425 16.13 -5.30 12.11
N GLU A 426 16.50 -6.52 11.68
CA GLU A 426 16.38 -7.75 12.47
C GLU A 426 16.91 -7.56 13.89
N LYS A 427 18.09 -6.95 14.00
CA LYS A 427 18.79 -6.74 15.28
C LYS A 427 18.32 -5.48 16.02
N ASP A 428 18.38 -4.33 15.36
CA ASP A 428 18.18 -3.03 16.01
C ASP A 428 16.71 -2.85 16.45
N PHE A 429 15.77 -3.33 15.63
CA PHE A 429 14.35 -3.21 15.94
C PHE A 429 13.98 -4.08 17.15
N LEU A 430 14.49 -5.30 17.23
CA LEU A 430 14.26 -6.18 18.38
C LEU A 430 14.77 -5.55 19.69
N GLN A 431 15.94 -4.91 19.67
CA GLN A 431 16.44 -4.17 20.83
C GLN A 431 15.50 -3.02 21.23
N GLY A 432 14.93 -2.32 20.26
CA GLY A 432 13.89 -1.30 20.50
C GLY A 432 12.63 -1.89 21.15
N VAL A 433 12.11 -3.01 20.64
CA VAL A 433 10.97 -3.74 21.21
C VAL A 433 11.23 -4.14 22.66
N GLN A 434 12.45 -4.62 22.93
CA GLN A 434 12.87 -5.11 24.24
C GLN A 434 12.93 -4.02 25.34
N ASN A 435 12.81 -2.75 24.96
CA ASN A 435 12.69 -1.64 25.91
C ASN A 435 11.31 -1.53 26.57
N ASN A 436 10.30 -2.32 26.15
CA ASN A 436 8.98 -2.40 26.76
C ASN A 436 8.24 -1.05 26.83
N LEU A 437 7.90 -0.55 25.65
CA LEU A 437 7.33 0.78 25.47
C LEU A 437 5.99 0.92 26.19
N ARG A 438 5.18 -0.14 26.28
CA ARG A 438 3.92 -0.14 27.04
C ARG A 438 4.11 0.29 28.48
N MET A 439 5.08 -0.29 29.19
CA MET A 439 5.36 0.11 30.57
C MET A 439 5.91 1.55 30.61
N ARG A 440 6.79 1.92 29.67
CA ARG A 440 7.38 3.27 29.60
C ARG A 440 6.39 4.41 29.34
N ILE A 441 5.15 4.14 28.92
CA ILE A 441 4.07 5.14 28.90
C ILE A 441 3.91 5.76 30.29
N PHE A 442 3.92 4.92 31.33
CA PHE A 442 3.66 5.31 32.71
C PHE A 442 4.92 5.70 33.48
N SER A 443 6.12 5.57 32.89
CA SER A 443 7.38 5.76 33.62
C SER A 443 7.73 7.22 33.92
N ASN A 444 7.00 8.20 33.40
CA ASN A 444 7.24 9.62 33.66
C ASN A 444 6.04 10.27 34.35
N LEU A 445 6.22 10.63 35.63
CA LEU A 445 5.17 11.18 36.47
C LEU A 445 4.61 12.51 35.93
N PHE A 446 5.48 13.43 35.48
CA PHE A 446 5.08 14.72 34.93
C PHE A 446 4.21 14.58 33.67
N LEU A 447 4.61 13.69 32.75
CA LEU A 447 3.84 13.45 31.53
C LEU A 447 2.51 12.73 31.81
N ASN A 448 2.46 11.84 32.82
CA ASN A 448 1.20 11.25 33.28
C ASN A 448 0.22 12.33 33.75
N PHE A 449 0.71 13.26 34.58
CA PHE A 449 -0.07 14.40 35.03
C PHE A 449 -0.48 15.34 33.89
N ARG A 450 0.42 15.60 32.93
CA ARG A 450 0.10 16.39 31.74
C ARG A 450 -1.10 15.81 30.98
N MET A 451 -1.14 14.50 30.77
CA MET A 451 -2.26 13.82 30.09
C MET A 451 -3.61 13.97 30.81
N LEU A 452 -3.63 14.32 32.10
CA LEU A 452 -4.86 14.54 32.86
C LEU A 452 -5.43 15.96 32.65
N TRP A 453 -4.57 16.96 32.45
CA TRP A 453 -4.95 18.38 32.39
C TRP A 453 -4.89 18.99 31.00
N ASP A 454 -3.96 18.54 30.14
CA ASP A 454 -3.81 19.00 28.77
C ASP A 454 -4.71 18.17 27.84
N LYS A 455 -5.85 18.74 27.45
CA LYS A 455 -6.81 18.09 26.55
C LYS A 455 -6.22 17.79 25.16
N ASN A 456 -5.11 18.42 24.79
CA ASN A 456 -4.46 18.25 23.50
C ASN A 456 -3.32 17.22 23.56
N TYR A 457 -3.06 16.62 24.73
CA TYR A 457 -2.00 15.65 24.91
C TYR A 457 -2.54 14.37 25.54
N SER A 458 -2.39 13.26 24.81
CA SER A 458 -2.95 11.96 25.17
C SER A 458 -1.89 10.86 25.26
N ARG A 459 -2.28 9.67 25.71
CA ARG A 459 -1.39 8.48 25.72
C ARG A 459 -0.87 8.14 24.33
N SER A 460 -1.62 8.46 23.27
CA SER A 460 -1.21 8.24 21.88
C SER A 460 -0.09 9.19 21.44
N HIS A 461 -0.08 10.42 21.96
CA HIS A 461 1.06 11.32 21.80
C HIS A 461 2.28 10.77 22.54
N ARG A 462 2.09 10.32 23.78
CA ARG A 462 3.18 9.78 24.60
C ARG A 462 3.85 8.55 23.98
N ILE A 463 3.07 7.59 23.49
CA ILE A 463 3.63 6.41 22.83
C ILE A 463 4.33 6.78 21.52
N GLY A 464 3.81 7.78 20.78
CA GLY A 464 4.47 8.35 19.61
C GLY A 464 5.87 8.93 19.90
N GLU A 465 6.02 9.62 21.02
CA GLU A 465 7.32 10.13 21.48
C GLU A 465 8.29 9.01 21.86
N LEU A 466 7.77 7.93 22.44
CA LEU A 466 8.57 6.74 22.75
C LEU A 466 9.02 6.04 21.46
N TYR A 467 8.18 5.97 20.42
CA TYR A 467 8.61 5.45 19.12
C TYR A 467 9.75 6.29 18.52
N GLU A 468 9.63 7.61 18.54
CA GLU A 468 10.73 8.48 18.10
C GLU A 468 12.00 8.24 18.92
N THR A 469 11.88 8.12 20.24
CA THR A 469 13.03 7.95 21.14
C THR A 469 13.76 6.62 20.93
N TYR A 470 13.02 5.51 20.85
CA TYR A 470 13.58 4.16 20.87
C TYR A 470 13.80 3.57 19.47
N PHE A 471 13.14 4.09 18.44
CA PHE A 471 13.23 3.56 17.08
C PHE A 471 13.79 4.58 16.07
N TYR A 472 13.31 5.83 16.04
CA TYR A 472 13.63 6.73 14.91
C TYR A 472 14.81 7.67 15.16
N LYS A 473 15.05 8.05 16.41
CA LYS A 473 16.15 8.94 16.80
C LYS A 473 17.51 8.31 16.55
N THR A 474 17.64 7.00 16.78
CA THR A 474 18.88 6.25 16.51
C THR A 474 19.25 6.26 15.02
N LEU A 475 18.26 6.37 14.13
CA LEU A 475 18.46 6.40 12.67
C LEU A 475 18.76 7.81 12.15
N THR A 476 18.07 8.82 12.68
CA THR A 476 18.05 10.17 12.11
C THR A 476 18.88 11.19 12.89
N GLY A 477 19.22 10.89 14.14
CA GLY A 477 19.84 11.84 15.07
C GLY A 477 18.92 12.99 15.52
N LYS A 478 17.69 13.07 15.00
CA LYS A 478 16.73 14.16 15.30
C LYS A 478 15.91 13.82 16.54
N ASP A 479 15.74 14.81 17.42
CA ASP A 479 14.85 14.71 18.59
C ASP A 479 13.35 14.72 18.22
N LYS A 480 13.02 15.38 17.11
CA LYS A 480 11.66 15.44 16.55
C LYS A 480 11.76 15.21 15.05
N LEU A 481 11.02 14.23 14.58
CA LEU A 481 10.95 13.87 13.17
C LEU A 481 9.59 14.29 12.62
N TYR A 482 9.56 15.05 11.53
CA TYR A 482 8.32 15.53 10.93
C TYR A 482 7.93 14.72 9.71
N MET A 483 6.63 14.66 9.39
CA MET A 483 6.13 13.95 8.21
C MET A 483 6.77 14.46 6.91
N SER A 484 7.04 15.76 6.82
CA SER A 484 7.76 16.37 5.70
C SER A 484 9.23 15.91 5.58
N ASP A 485 9.86 15.45 6.66
CA ASP A 485 11.22 14.90 6.62
C ASP A 485 11.26 13.52 5.92
N LEU A 486 10.11 12.87 5.75
CA LEU A 486 10.00 11.57 5.06
C LEU A 486 10.08 11.73 3.54
N PHE A 487 9.99 12.93 2.98
CA PHE A 487 10.10 13.09 1.53
C PHE A 487 11.48 12.63 1.04
N ILE A 488 11.52 11.68 0.09
CA ILE A 488 12.78 11.13 -0.45
C ILE A 488 13.21 11.93 -1.67
N ASN A 489 14.40 12.55 -1.58
CA ASN A 489 15.05 13.22 -2.69
C ASN A 489 16.23 12.34 -3.15
N PRO A 490 16.02 11.42 -4.11
CA PRO A 490 17.04 10.45 -4.47
C PRO A 490 18.33 11.13 -4.91
N LYS A 491 19.47 10.46 -4.73
CA LYS A 491 20.73 10.92 -5.31
C LYS A 491 20.62 10.88 -6.84
N LEU A 492 20.85 12.03 -7.47
CA LEU A 492 20.85 12.19 -8.91
C LEU A 492 22.25 12.47 -9.44
N GLU A 493 22.46 12.27 -10.74
CA GLU A 493 23.65 12.75 -11.44
C GLU A 493 23.62 14.27 -11.58
N GLU A 494 24.79 14.87 -11.87
CA GLU A 494 24.92 16.31 -11.98
C GLU A 494 24.08 16.86 -13.14
N GLY A 495 23.16 17.78 -12.84
CA GLY A 495 22.26 18.42 -13.81
C GLY A 495 20.88 17.78 -13.96
N GLU A 496 20.60 16.69 -13.24
CA GLU A 496 19.28 16.04 -13.26
C GLU A 496 18.29 16.61 -12.23
N ASN A 497 17.00 16.52 -12.52
CA ASN A 497 15.90 16.85 -11.62
C ASN A 497 14.95 15.65 -11.50
N PHE A 498 14.38 15.45 -10.31
CA PHE A 498 13.46 14.35 -10.04
C PHE A 498 12.12 14.84 -9.53
N SER A 499 11.04 14.33 -10.11
CA SER A 499 9.70 14.43 -9.53
C SER A 499 9.09 13.06 -9.33
N PHE A 500 8.69 12.79 -8.08
CA PHE A 500 8.07 11.52 -7.67
C PHE A 500 6.92 11.08 -8.58
N THR A 501 6.04 12.01 -8.96
CA THR A 501 4.85 11.72 -9.78
C THR A 501 5.18 11.41 -11.25
N THR A 502 6.29 11.91 -11.78
CA THR A 502 6.59 11.82 -13.22
C THR A 502 7.77 10.94 -13.56
N ASP A 503 8.69 10.68 -12.62
CA ASP A 503 9.97 10.06 -12.91
C ASP A 503 10.20 8.73 -12.17
N ASN A 504 9.41 8.39 -11.14
CA ASN A 504 9.60 7.16 -10.37
C ASN A 504 9.50 5.88 -11.24
N TRP A 505 8.68 5.92 -12.30
CA TRP A 505 8.54 4.81 -13.24
C TRP A 505 9.84 4.51 -14.02
N LYS A 506 10.76 5.47 -14.17
CA LYS A 506 12.04 5.30 -14.89
C LYS A 506 13.10 4.56 -14.07
N ARG A 507 12.98 4.60 -12.74
CA ARG A 507 13.98 4.05 -11.80
C ARG A 507 13.97 2.52 -11.77
N ASN A 508 15.14 1.91 -11.64
CA ASN A 508 15.28 0.48 -11.30
C ASN A 508 14.87 0.24 -9.84
N ASN A 509 15.24 1.17 -8.95
CA ASN A 509 14.89 1.13 -7.54
C ASN A 509 13.79 2.15 -7.28
N LYS A 510 12.55 1.64 -7.18
CA LYS A 510 11.36 2.46 -6.96
C LYS A 510 11.42 3.14 -5.60
N ILE A 511 10.97 4.38 -5.57
CA ILE A 511 10.74 5.11 -4.33
C ILE A 511 9.30 4.81 -3.90
N PRO A 512 9.09 4.17 -2.74
CA PRO A 512 7.74 3.94 -2.26
C PRO A 512 7.12 5.22 -1.68
N GLN A 513 5.80 5.35 -1.81
CA GLN A 513 5.03 6.22 -0.93
C GLN A 513 4.70 5.46 0.37
N LEU A 514 5.00 6.05 1.52
CA LEU A 514 4.56 5.52 2.81
C LEU A 514 3.19 6.09 3.17
N VAL A 515 2.26 5.21 3.52
CA VAL A 515 0.94 5.55 4.04
C VAL A 515 0.78 4.96 5.43
N LEU A 516 0.60 5.81 6.43
CA LEU A 516 0.27 5.40 7.80
C LEU A 516 -1.23 5.60 7.98
N ASN A 517 -1.98 4.50 8.18
CA ASN A 517 -3.43 4.54 8.30
C ASN A 517 -3.87 4.68 9.76
N ALA A 518 -4.84 5.54 10.01
CA ALA A 518 -5.56 5.73 11.25
C ALA A 518 -7.07 5.76 10.95
N THR A 519 -7.91 5.75 11.97
CA THR A 519 -9.37 5.87 11.78
C THR A 519 -9.86 7.17 12.40
N THR A 520 -10.67 7.94 11.65
CA THR A 520 -11.36 9.11 12.19
C THR A 520 -12.51 8.66 13.09
N VAL A 521 -12.51 9.02 14.38
CA VAL A 521 -13.61 8.67 15.29
C VAL A 521 -14.91 9.38 14.90
N ASN A 522 -14.81 10.62 14.42
CA ASN A 522 -15.96 11.47 14.08
C ASN A 522 -16.79 10.96 12.90
N THR A 523 -16.14 10.39 11.88
CA THR A 523 -16.76 9.94 10.62
C THR A 523 -16.71 8.42 10.45
N GLY A 524 -15.83 7.71 11.16
CA GLY A 524 -15.55 6.30 10.94
C GLY A 524 -14.74 6.01 9.67
N HIS A 525 -14.28 7.03 8.94
CA HIS A 525 -13.51 6.84 7.70
C HIS A 525 -12.02 6.60 7.97
N ASN A 526 -11.32 6.03 6.98
CA ASN A 526 -9.86 5.96 6.97
C ASN A 526 -9.23 7.35 6.94
N TRP A 527 -8.27 7.59 7.82
CA TRP A 527 -7.42 8.76 7.83
C TRP A 527 -6.00 8.34 7.45
N GLN A 528 -5.43 8.97 6.42
CA GLN A 528 -4.09 8.64 5.95
C GLN A 528 -3.09 9.75 6.28
N PHE A 529 -1.89 9.36 6.68
CA PHE A 529 -0.73 10.24 6.74
C PHE A 529 0.29 9.80 5.68
N THR A 530 0.72 10.74 4.86
CA THR A 530 1.82 10.57 3.90
C THR A 530 2.91 11.60 4.18
N ALA A 531 4.04 11.55 3.45
CA ALA A 531 5.10 12.55 3.58
C ALA A 531 4.66 13.98 3.20
N SER A 532 3.64 14.13 2.35
CA SER A 532 3.23 15.44 1.80
C SER A 532 1.86 15.93 2.29
N TRP A 533 0.95 15.01 2.66
CA TRP A 533 -0.41 15.36 3.05
C TRP A 533 -0.98 14.42 4.12
N MET A 534 -2.06 14.87 4.77
CA MET A 534 -2.88 14.06 5.67
C MET A 534 -4.39 14.29 5.45
N GLY A 535 -5.22 13.30 5.76
CA GLY A 535 -6.69 13.41 5.78
C GLY A 535 -7.43 12.22 5.19
N GLU A 536 -8.75 12.37 4.98
CA GLU A 536 -9.58 11.30 4.43
C GLU A 536 -9.45 11.22 2.91
N PRO A 537 -9.08 10.05 2.36
CA PRO A 537 -8.95 9.85 0.93
C PRO A 537 -10.33 9.88 0.23
N PRO A 538 -10.42 10.38 -1.01
CA PRO A 538 -11.67 10.34 -1.77
C PRO A 538 -12.01 8.95 -2.31
N GLY A 539 -11.01 8.07 -2.51
CA GLY A 539 -11.16 6.82 -3.25
C GLY A 539 -12.07 5.77 -2.61
N ASN A 540 -12.16 5.77 -1.28
CA ASN A 540 -12.82 4.71 -0.51
C ASN A 540 -14.18 5.10 0.07
N ILE A 541 -14.65 6.32 -0.20
CA ILE A 541 -15.95 6.82 0.29
C ILE A 541 -16.92 6.85 -0.88
N GLN A 542 -17.85 5.90 -0.89
CA GLN A 542 -18.94 5.84 -1.86
C GLN A 542 -20.07 6.74 -1.41
N THR A 543 -20.19 7.92 -2.01
CA THR A 543 -21.11 8.98 -1.56
C THR A 543 -22.60 8.62 -1.70
N ASP A 544 -22.92 7.60 -2.48
CA ASP A 544 -24.26 7.03 -2.64
C ASP A 544 -24.65 6.08 -1.48
N ILE A 545 -23.68 5.49 -0.79
CA ILE A 545 -23.88 4.63 0.38
C ILE A 545 -23.60 5.40 1.67
N ASP A 546 -22.50 6.15 1.69
CA ASP A 546 -22.01 6.92 2.81
C ASP A 546 -22.23 8.42 2.60
N VAL A 547 -23.31 8.93 3.18
CA VAL A 547 -23.69 10.35 3.10
C VAL A 547 -22.97 11.24 4.12
N LYS A 548 -22.03 10.69 4.91
CA LYS A 548 -21.29 11.48 5.91
C LYS A 548 -20.32 12.45 5.22
N PRO A 549 -20.10 13.65 5.79
CA PRO A 549 -19.15 14.58 5.22
C PRO A 549 -17.74 13.99 5.27
N ARG A 550 -17.03 14.01 4.13
CA ARG A 550 -15.61 13.66 4.07
C ARG A 550 -14.74 14.81 4.60
N LEU A 551 -13.87 14.51 5.56
CA LEU A 551 -12.83 15.43 6.02
C LEU A 551 -11.69 15.48 5.00
N ARG A 552 -11.80 16.45 4.08
CA ARG A 552 -10.89 16.60 2.94
C ARG A 552 -9.41 16.61 3.37
N ARG A 553 -8.59 15.83 2.68
CA ARG A 553 -7.12 15.87 2.81
C ARG A 553 -6.51 17.24 2.51
N MET A 554 -5.40 17.54 3.17
CA MET A 554 -4.62 18.77 3.03
C MET A 554 -3.13 18.49 2.97
N TYR A 555 -2.38 19.31 2.24
CA TYR A 555 -0.93 19.30 2.30
C TYR A 555 -0.45 19.96 3.59
N TYR A 556 0.67 19.49 4.16
CA TYR A 556 1.15 20.05 5.44
C TYR A 556 1.44 21.55 5.34
N GLU A 557 1.92 22.04 4.21
CA GLU A 557 2.17 23.48 3.99
C GLU A 557 0.89 24.34 4.06
N GLU A 558 -0.27 23.74 3.76
CA GLU A 558 -1.59 24.37 3.76
C GLU A 558 -2.33 24.20 5.10
N ALA A 559 -1.83 23.33 5.97
CA ALA A 559 -2.44 23.07 7.27
C ALA A 559 -2.34 24.31 8.18
N PRO A 560 -3.22 24.44 9.20
CA PRO A 560 -3.06 25.42 10.26
C PRO A 560 -1.64 25.37 10.87
N GLU A 561 -1.11 26.50 11.34
CA GLU A 561 0.30 26.64 11.74
C GLU A 561 0.77 25.53 12.70
N LYS A 562 -0.09 25.12 13.64
CA LYS A 562 0.20 24.04 14.61
C LYS A 562 0.41 22.65 13.99
N TYR A 563 -0.08 22.43 12.77
CA TYR A 563 -0.04 21.13 12.06
C TYR A 563 0.88 21.12 10.84
N LYS A 564 1.46 22.27 10.45
CA LYS A 564 2.46 22.31 9.37
C LYS A 564 3.67 21.41 9.63
N LYS A 565 4.03 21.25 10.91
CA LYS A 565 5.10 20.37 11.39
C LYS A 565 4.54 19.21 12.20
N PHE A 566 3.77 18.34 11.54
CA PHE A 566 3.23 17.15 12.17
C PHE A 566 4.32 16.08 12.38
N ARG A 567 4.38 15.48 13.57
CA ARG A 567 5.44 14.52 13.95
C ARG A 567 5.15 13.12 13.41
N VAL A 568 6.18 12.42 12.94
CA VAL A 568 6.09 11.02 12.51
C VAL A 568 5.67 10.13 13.67
N GLY A 569 6.22 10.36 14.86
CA GLY A 569 5.81 9.64 16.07
C GLY A 569 4.34 9.81 16.38
N TYR A 570 3.75 10.99 16.13
CA TYR A 570 2.32 11.21 16.34
C TYR A 570 1.47 10.51 15.28
N ALA A 571 1.88 10.49 14.01
CA ALA A 571 1.18 9.72 12.97
C ALA A 571 1.18 8.22 13.28
N VAL A 572 2.35 7.65 13.64
CA VAL A 572 2.48 6.25 14.06
C VAL A 572 1.70 5.98 15.36
N GLY A 573 1.75 6.90 16.32
CA GLY A 573 1.00 6.81 17.57
C GLY A 573 -0.51 6.87 17.40
N ALA A 574 -1.02 7.65 16.44
CA ALA A 574 -2.43 7.63 16.05
C ALA A 574 -2.80 6.28 15.40
N SER A 575 -1.96 5.80 14.49
CA SER A 575 -2.13 4.51 13.80
C SER A 575 -2.13 3.31 14.75
N ALA A 576 -1.43 3.38 15.89
CA ALA A 576 -1.30 2.32 16.89
C ALA A 576 -2.15 2.52 18.17
N CYS A 577 -3.10 3.45 18.15
CA CYS A 577 -3.92 3.81 19.30
C CYS A 577 -5.08 2.82 19.51
N VAL A 578 -4.79 1.59 19.94
CA VAL A 578 -5.81 0.55 20.15
C VAL A 578 -6.85 1.02 21.19
N PRO A 579 -8.16 0.90 20.90
CA PRO A 579 -9.24 1.28 21.83
C PRO A 579 -9.08 0.68 23.23
N VAL A 580 -9.62 1.35 24.25
CA VAL A 580 -9.52 0.99 25.68
C VAL A 580 -8.12 1.15 26.28
N MET A 581 -7.07 0.74 25.58
CA MET A 581 -5.69 0.91 26.05
C MET A 581 -5.20 2.35 25.87
N PHE A 582 -5.58 3.02 24.79
CA PHE A 582 -5.18 4.39 24.46
C PHE A 582 -6.38 5.33 24.32
N HIS A 583 -6.20 6.59 24.69
CA HIS A 583 -7.20 7.63 24.41
C HIS A 583 -6.98 8.13 22.98
N PRO A 584 -8.03 8.33 22.17
CA PRO A 584 -7.89 8.87 20.81
C PRO A 584 -6.97 10.10 20.76
N MET A 585 -6.23 10.26 19.66
CA MET A 585 -5.36 11.41 19.44
C MET A 585 -6.20 12.62 19.02
N PRO A 586 -6.29 13.68 19.85
CA PRO A 586 -7.03 14.89 19.49
C PRO A 586 -6.24 15.76 18.51
N LEU A 587 -6.92 16.27 17.49
CA LEU A 587 -6.45 17.28 16.53
C LEU A 587 -7.47 18.44 16.46
N PRO A 588 -7.62 19.23 17.55
CA PRO A 588 -8.61 20.30 17.61
C PRO A 588 -8.34 21.39 16.56
N ASP A 589 -9.32 22.20 16.20
CA ASP A 589 -9.22 23.33 15.26
C ASP A 589 -8.55 22.99 13.90
N LEU A 590 -8.49 21.71 13.51
CA LEU A 590 -8.03 21.34 12.17
C LEU A 590 -9.12 21.63 11.13
N PHE A 591 -10.38 21.42 11.51
CA PHE A 591 -11.56 21.72 10.70
C PHE A 591 -12.53 22.62 11.47
N PRO A 592 -13.26 23.53 10.79
CA PRO A 592 -14.24 24.40 11.44
C PRO A 592 -15.33 23.59 12.14
N GLY A 593 -15.50 23.77 13.45
CA GLY A 593 -16.58 23.14 14.23
C GLY A 593 -16.41 21.64 14.50
N ILE A 594 -15.26 21.04 14.19
CA ILE A 594 -15.00 19.62 14.39
C ILE A 594 -13.78 19.44 15.29
N ASP A 595 -13.99 18.84 16.46
CA ASP A 595 -12.91 18.35 17.33
C ASP A 595 -12.48 16.96 16.85
N LEU A 596 -11.51 16.94 15.92
CA LEU A 596 -11.07 15.72 15.27
C LEU A 596 -10.37 14.80 16.27
N GLN A 597 -10.73 13.52 16.26
CA GLN A 597 -10.06 12.48 17.02
C GLN A 597 -9.68 11.30 16.13
N LEU A 598 -8.44 10.84 16.29
CA LEU A 598 -7.90 9.70 15.55
C LEU A 598 -7.64 8.50 16.48
N ILE A 599 -7.91 7.31 15.97
CA ILE A 599 -7.69 6.04 16.67
C ILE A 599 -6.99 5.04 15.73
N ASP A 600 -6.64 3.86 16.23
CA ASP A 600 -5.96 2.82 15.47
C ASP A 600 -6.60 2.59 14.09
N GLY A 601 -5.77 2.47 13.05
CA GLY A 601 -6.23 2.24 11.68
C GLY A 601 -6.93 0.88 11.51
N GLY A 602 -6.66 -0.06 12.43
CA GLY A 602 -7.22 -1.40 12.40
C GLY A 602 -8.72 -1.49 12.65
N LEU A 603 -9.35 -0.41 13.14
CA LEU A 603 -10.81 -0.34 13.24
C LEU A 603 -11.49 -0.19 11.87
N HIS A 604 -10.85 0.47 10.91
CA HIS A 604 -11.36 0.63 9.56
C HIS A 604 -10.76 -0.40 8.59
N ASP A 605 -9.44 -0.55 8.60
CA ASP A 605 -8.70 -1.42 7.68
C ASP A 605 -7.42 -1.92 8.36
N ASN A 606 -7.49 -3.06 9.05
CA ASN A 606 -6.35 -3.60 9.78
C ASN A 606 -5.26 -4.19 8.89
N GLN A 607 -5.62 -4.56 7.66
CA GLN A 607 -4.70 -5.16 6.71
C GLN A 607 -3.97 -4.11 5.86
N GLY A 608 -4.46 -2.87 5.83
CA GLY A 608 -3.91 -1.78 5.01
C GLY A 608 -4.22 -1.92 3.52
N ILE A 609 -5.22 -2.73 3.14
CA ILE A 609 -5.58 -3.03 1.75
C ILE A 609 -6.23 -1.84 1.05
N ALA A 610 -7.00 -1.04 1.77
CA ALA A 610 -7.80 0.05 1.19
C ALA A 610 -6.91 1.13 0.54
N ALA A 611 -5.73 1.41 1.09
CA ALA A 611 -4.78 2.33 0.48
C ALA A 611 -4.11 1.73 -0.79
N LEU A 612 -3.89 0.40 -0.83
CA LEU A 612 -3.36 -0.26 -2.02
C LEU A 612 -4.36 -0.22 -3.19
N ILE A 613 -5.65 -0.45 -2.90
CA ILE A 613 -6.73 -0.33 -3.89
C ILE A 613 -6.85 1.11 -4.38
N GLU A 614 -6.85 2.09 -3.47
CA GLU A 614 -6.91 3.52 -3.83
C GLU A 614 -5.76 3.94 -4.75
N ALA A 615 -4.55 3.45 -4.50
CA ALA A 615 -3.38 3.76 -5.32
C ALA A 615 -3.29 2.93 -6.61
N GLU A 616 -4.27 2.06 -6.86
CA GLU A 616 -4.39 1.19 -8.03
C GLU A 616 -3.21 0.20 -8.15
N CYS A 617 -2.75 -0.35 -7.02
CA CYS A 617 -1.77 -1.42 -7.04
C CYS A 617 -2.36 -2.67 -7.70
N LYS A 618 -1.64 -3.23 -8.67
CA LYS A 618 -2.04 -4.47 -9.38
C LYS A 618 -1.24 -5.68 -8.93
N ASN A 619 -0.09 -5.45 -8.32
CA ASN A 619 0.72 -6.45 -7.67
C ASN A 619 0.66 -6.18 -6.17
N MET A 620 0.04 -7.06 -5.39
CA MET A 620 -0.17 -6.83 -3.96
C MET A 620 0.49 -7.91 -3.11
N ILE A 621 1.25 -7.47 -2.11
CA ILE A 621 1.83 -8.32 -1.06
C ILE A 621 1.17 -7.91 0.25
N ILE A 622 0.38 -8.80 0.83
CA ILE A 622 -0.37 -8.57 2.07
C ILE A 622 0.25 -9.42 3.15
N SER A 623 0.95 -8.74 4.08
CA SER A 623 1.46 -9.35 5.29
C SER A 623 0.50 -9.06 6.44
N ASP A 624 -0.21 -10.10 6.88
CA ASP A 624 -1.25 -9.99 7.90
C ASP A 624 -0.92 -10.77 9.18
N ALA A 625 -0.49 -10.06 10.21
CA ALA A 625 -0.24 -10.55 11.55
C ALA A 625 -1.18 -9.91 12.59
N SER A 626 -2.38 -9.51 12.15
CA SER A 626 -3.44 -8.99 13.00
C SER A 626 -3.90 -9.98 14.08
N GLY A 627 -4.42 -9.44 15.19
CA GLY A 627 -5.03 -10.23 16.26
C GLY A 627 -6.18 -11.05 15.70
N GLN A 628 -6.03 -12.37 15.67
CA GLN A 628 -7.06 -13.26 15.14
C GLN A 628 -7.93 -13.78 16.27
N MET A 629 -9.22 -13.89 16.02
CA MET A 629 -10.19 -14.36 16.99
C MET A 629 -9.90 -15.82 17.35
N ALA A 630 -9.72 -16.08 18.64
CA ALA A 630 -9.59 -17.44 19.17
C ALA A 630 -10.97 -18.09 19.36
N THR A 631 -11.00 -19.41 19.22
CA THR A 631 -12.16 -20.23 19.60
C THR A 631 -12.40 -20.06 21.11
N ASN A 632 -13.67 -20.00 21.50
CA ASN A 632 -14.05 -19.95 22.91
C ASN A 632 -15.05 -21.08 23.18
N ASP A 633 -14.60 -22.10 23.90
CA ASP A 633 -15.38 -23.31 24.18
C ASP A 633 -16.41 -23.09 25.30
N VAL A 634 -16.29 -21.98 26.03
CA VAL A 634 -17.12 -21.67 27.20
C VAL A 634 -17.91 -20.38 26.99
N ALA A 635 -19.15 -20.34 27.46
CA ALA A 635 -19.99 -19.15 27.38
C ALA A 635 -19.31 -17.91 28.00
N THR A 636 -19.54 -16.73 27.42
CA THR A 636 -19.08 -15.46 27.99
C THR A 636 -19.94 -15.10 29.21
N HIS A 637 -19.30 -14.79 30.33
CA HIS A 637 -19.98 -14.81 31.64
C HIS A 637 -20.65 -13.49 32.04
N ASN A 638 -20.42 -12.39 31.31
CA ASN A 638 -21.00 -11.08 31.62
C ASN A 638 -21.09 -10.16 30.39
N ALA A 639 -21.88 -9.09 30.50
CA ALA A 639 -22.12 -8.14 29.41
C ALA A 639 -20.85 -7.49 28.85
N ALA A 640 -19.84 -7.22 29.70
CA ALA A 640 -18.57 -6.65 29.25
C ALA A 640 -17.77 -7.66 28.39
N ALA A 641 -17.71 -8.93 28.82
CA ALA A 641 -17.08 -9.99 28.04
C ALA A 641 -17.80 -10.22 26.70
N VAL A 642 -19.13 -10.13 26.68
CA VAL A 642 -19.94 -10.19 25.45
C VAL A 642 -19.63 -8.99 24.54
N PHE A 643 -19.54 -7.78 25.08
CA PHE A 643 -19.19 -6.58 24.31
C PHE A 643 -17.82 -6.72 23.63
N TYR A 644 -16.78 -7.13 24.37
CA TYR A 644 -15.46 -7.37 23.78
C TYR A 644 -15.48 -8.53 22.78
N ARG A 645 -16.27 -9.58 23.04
CA ARG A 645 -16.44 -10.68 22.08
C ARG A 645 -17.11 -10.20 20.79
N ALA A 646 -18.13 -9.36 20.87
CA ALA A 646 -18.79 -8.79 19.71
C ALA A 646 -17.84 -7.93 18.88
N ASP A 647 -17.02 -7.09 19.52
CA ASP A 647 -15.97 -6.32 18.85
C ASP A 647 -14.97 -7.23 18.10
N THR A 648 -14.49 -8.31 18.73
CA THR A 648 -13.60 -9.27 18.05
C THR A 648 -14.28 -10.00 16.87
N ILE A 649 -15.59 -10.28 16.96
CA ILE A 649 -16.36 -10.89 15.86
C ILE A 649 -16.45 -9.92 14.67
N LEU A 650 -16.73 -8.64 14.93
CA LEU A 650 -16.80 -7.63 13.87
C LEU A 650 -15.43 -7.43 13.21
N GLN A 651 -14.35 -7.39 13.98
CA GLN A 651 -12.98 -7.27 13.45
C GLN A 651 -12.58 -8.48 12.60
N GLU A 652 -12.87 -9.72 13.05
CA GLU A 652 -12.60 -10.92 12.25
C GLU A 652 -13.45 -10.92 10.97
N ARG A 653 -14.73 -10.51 11.05
CA ARG A 653 -15.59 -10.42 9.87
C ARG A 653 -15.07 -9.41 8.84
N ILE A 654 -14.60 -8.25 9.28
CA ILE A 654 -14.01 -7.24 8.38
C ILE A 654 -12.76 -7.82 7.70
N ARG A 655 -11.86 -8.43 8.46
CA ARG A 655 -10.65 -9.09 7.95
C ARG A 655 -10.98 -10.17 6.92
N GLU A 656 -11.97 -11.03 7.20
CA GLU A 656 -12.42 -12.06 6.25
C GLU A 656 -12.96 -11.45 4.95
N LEU A 657 -13.83 -10.44 5.06
CA LEU A 657 -14.41 -9.75 3.89
C LEU A 657 -13.34 -9.12 3.02
N GLN A 658 -12.33 -8.50 3.62
CA GLN A 658 -11.20 -7.91 2.90
C GLN A 658 -10.36 -8.96 2.16
N PHE A 659 -10.11 -10.11 2.80
CA PHE A 659 -9.46 -11.23 2.11
C PHE A 659 -10.32 -11.84 1.00
N MET A 660 -11.64 -11.93 1.19
CA MET A 660 -12.56 -12.40 0.16
C MET A 660 -12.53 -11.44 -1.03
N ASP A 661 -12.67 -10.12 -0.81
CA ASP A 661 -12.61 -9.11 -1.88
C ASP A 661 -11.30 -9.20 -2.68
N ILE A 662 -10.14 -9.27 -2.00
CA ILE A 662 -8.87 -9.31 -2.72
C ILE A 662 -8.63 -10.64 -3.46
N LYS A 663 -9.15 -11.75 -2.93
CA LYS A 663 -9.13 -13.04 -3.63
C LYS A 663 -10.02 -13.01 -4.86
N GLU A 664 -11.24 -12.47 -4.78
CA GLU A 664 -12.13 -12.27 -5.93
C GLU A 664 -11.48 -11.40 -7.01
N ARG A 665 -10.81 -10.31 -6.62
CA ARG A 665 -10.04 -9.47 -7.55
C ARG A 665 -8.89 -10.23 -8.20
N SER A 666 -8.24 -11.14 -7.48
CA SER A 666 -7.22 -12.02 -8.06
C SER A 666 -7.82 -13.07 -8.99
N TYR A 667 -8.98 -13.66 -8.65
CA TYR A 667 -9.68 -14.65 -9.47
C TYR A 667 -10.19 -14.05 -10.78
N THR A 668 -10.68 -12.80 -10.73
CA THR A 668 -11.17 -12.04 -11.89
C THR A 668 -10.07 -11.25 -12.61
N THR A 669 -8.80 -11.64 -12.40
CA THR A 669 -7.59 -11.07 -13.03
C THR A 669 -7.41 -9.54 -12.87
N GLN A 670 -8.19 -8.88 -12.02
CA GLN A 670 -8.02 -7.45 -11.69
C GLN A 670 -6.67 -7.14 -11.05
N LEU A 671 -6.03 -8.15 -10.45
CA LEU A 671 -4.66 -8.12 -9.94
C LEU A 671 -3.76 -8.98 -10.83
N ASN A 672 -2.59 -8.44 -11.18
CA ASN A 672 -1.53 -9.17 -11.87
C ASN A 672 -0.90 -10.24 -10.96
N SER A 673 -0.74 -9.90 -9.68
CA SER A 673 -0.24 -10.85 -8.68
C SER A 673 -0.75 -10.52 -7.28
N LEU A 674 -1.02 -11.58 -6.52
CA LEU A 674 -1.36 -11.51 -5.12
C LEU A 674 -0.43 -12.46 -4.34
N ILE A 675 0.10 -11.98 -3.22
CA ILE A 675 0.79 -12.77 -2.20
C ILE A 675 0.14 -12.42 -0.87
N THR A 676 -0.36 -13.44 -0.17
CA THR A 676 -0.98 -13.28 1.15
C THR A 676 -0.30 -14.20 2.14
N VAL A 677 0.24 -13.63 3.21
CA VAL A 677 0.84 -14.40 4.31
C VAL A 677 0.23 -13.97 5.64
N HIS A 678 -0.09 -14.93 6.50
CA HIS A 678 -0.72 -14.63 7.78
C HIS A 678 -0.48 -15.70 8.85
N LEU A 679 -0.66 -15.34 10.13
CA LEU A 679 -0.33 -16.25 11.24
C LEU A 679 -1.19 -17.53 11.31
N LYS A 680 -2.38 -17.53 10.70
CA LYS A 680 -3.26 -18.71 10.55
C LYS A 680 -3.08 -19.49 9.23
N ASN A 681 -2.07 -19.15 8.43
CA ASN A 681 -1.91 -19.76 7.10
C ASN A 681 -1.67 -21.28 7.24
N GLY A 682 -2.28 -22.09 6.37
CA GLY A 682 -2.22 -23.56 6.44
C GLY A 682 -2.93 -24.22 7.66
N LEU A 683 -3.47 -23.45 8.60
CA LEU A 683 -4.22 -23.98 9.74
C LEU A 683 -5.68 -24.23 9.35
N LYS A 684 -6.01 -25.46 8.97
CA LYS A 684 -7.38 -25.92 8.73
C LYS A 684 -7.99 -26.46 10.04
N ALA A 685 -9.29 -26.27 10.23
CA ALA A 685 -10.05 -26.85 11.33
C ALA A 685 -11.24 -27.65 10.76
N TYR A 686 -11.56 -28.76 11.41
CA TYR A 686 -12.73 -29.60 11.08
C TYR A 686 -13.99 -29.05 11.76
N PRO A 687 -15.17 -29.29 11.19
CA PRO A 687 -16.43 -28.98 11.85
C PRO A 687 -16.52 -29.74 13.18
N VAL A 688 -17.04 -29.10 14.22
CA VAL A 688 -17.34 -29.76 15.49
C VAL A 688 -18.78 -30.23 15.45
N SER A 689 -18.99 -31.55 15.44
CA SER A 689 -20.31 -32.15 15.51
C SER A 689 -20.96 -31.93 16.88
N TRP A 690 -22.28 -31.72 16.90
CA TRP A 690 -23.01 -31.62 18.18
C TRP A 690 -23.00 -32.98 18.89
N LYS A 691 -23.22 -32.96 20.21
CA LYS A 691 -23.29 -34.18 21.02
C LYS A 691 -24.35 -35.12 20.44
N TYR A 692 -23.96 -36.35 20.09
CA TYR A 692 -24.81 -37.38 19.47
C TYR A 692 -25.18 -37.14 17.99
N CYS A 693 -24.41 -36.34 17.24
CA CYS A 693 -24.53 -36.27 15.79
C CYS A 693 -24.33 -37.67 15.17
N ILE A 694 -25.31 -38.13 14.39
CA ILE A 694 -25.24 -39.38 13.61
C ILE A 694 -25.05 -39.09 12.11
N ASP A 695 -25.14 -37.82 11.71
CA ASP A 695 -24.92 -37.42 10.33
C ASP A 695 -23.44 -37.64 9.99
N PRO A 696 -23.13 -38.31 8.87
CA PRO A 696 -21.75 -38.49 8.46
C PRO A 696 -21.15 -37.15 8.05
N GLU A 697 -19.90 -36.91 8.45
CA GLU A 697 -19.14 -35.77 7.93
C GLU A 697 -18.96 -35.91 6.42
N ARG A 698 -19.17 -34.83 5.67
CA ARG A 698 -19.03 -34.84 4.21
C ARG A 698 -17.55 -34.94 3.84
N SER A 699 -17.06 -36.16 3.62
CA SER A 699 -15.67 -36.44 3.25
C SER A 699 -15.16 -35.60 2.09
N ILE A 700 -16.00 -35.29 1.09
CA ILE A 700 -15.64 -34.46 -0.07
C ILE A 700 -15.22 -33.02 0.28
N LEU A 701 -15.65 -32.50 1.44
CA LEU A 701 -15.21 -31.18 1.92
C LEU A 701 -13.86 -31.24 2.65
N TYR A 702 -13.39 -32.44 2.97
CA TYR A 702 -12.25 -32.71 3.85
C TYR A 702 -11.36 -33.82 3.28
N GLU A 703 -11.39 -34.03 1.96
CA GLU A 703 -10.97 -35.26 1.27
C GLU A 703 -9.45 -35.50 1.27
N ASP A 704 -8.68 -34.51 1.72
CA ASP A 704 -7.23 -34.56 1.81
C ASP A 704 -6.75 -34.22 3.22
N GLU A 705 -5.99 -35.16 3.78
CA GLU A 705 -5.02 -35.04 4.88
C GLU A 705 -5.57 -35.36 6.29
N ASN A 706 -5.34 -36.60 6.76
CA ASN A 706 -5.29 -36.95 8.20
C ASN A 706 -4.09 -36.21 8.83
N TYR A 707 -4.25 -34.91 9.07
CA TYR A 707 -3.17 -34.11 9.63
C TYR A 707 -2.95 -34.45 11.10
N MET A 708 -1.75 -34.90 11.43
CA MET A 708 -1.28 -34.94 12.79
C MET A 708 -0.90 -33.53 13.28
N ILE A 709 -1.06 -33.29 14.57
CA ILE A 709 -0.69 -32.03 15.23
C ILE A 709 0.81 -31.70 15.03
N GLU A 710 1.63 -32.73 14.85
CA GLU A 710 3.09 -32.65 14.70
C GLU A 710 3.54 -32.56 13.23
N ASP A 711 2.61 -32.47 12.28
CA ASP A 711 2.95 -32.37 10.87
C ASP A 711 3.53 -31.01 10.50
N LEU A 712 4.44 -31.01 9.51
CA LEU A 712 4.92 -29.80 8.87
C LEU A 712 3.84 -29.22 7.96
N LEU A 713 3.64 -27.91 8.05
CA LEU A 713 2.89 -27.15 7.07
C LEU A 713 3.67 -27.09 5.75
N LYS A 714 2.98 -26.70 4.65
CA LYS A 714 3.56 -26.65 3.30
C LYS A 714 4.81 -25.77 3.18
N TYR A 715 4.98 -24.82 4.08
CA TYR A 715 6.11 -23.91 4.17
C TYR A 715 7.13 -24.30 5.26
N GLY A 716 7.02 -25.48 5.85
CA GLY A 716 8.08 -26.07 6.68
C GLY A 716 8.04 -25.69 8.17
N VAL A 717 6.97 -25.12 8.69
CA VAL A 717 6.77 -24.90 10.14
C VAL A 717 5.83 -25.96 10.71
N LEU A 718 6.11 -26.50 11.89
CA LEU A 718 5.22 -27.42 12.59
C LEU A 718 3.84 -26.79 12.85
N ARG A 719 2.79 -27.55 12.59
CA ARG A 719 1.39 -27.08 12.72
C ARG A 719 1.10 -26.56 14.12
N ASP A 720 1.47 -27.29 15.16
CA ASP A 720 1.23 -26.88 16.55
C ASP A 720 2.01 -25.63 16.96
N VAL A 721 3.27 -25.51 16.53
CA VAL A 721 4.07 -24.30 16.74
C VAL A 721 3.42 -23.10 16.05
N GLN A 722 2.95 -23.25 14.81
CA GLN A 722 2.25 -22.19 14.10
C GLN A 722 0.94 -21.76 14.82
N VAL A 723 0.19 -22.71 15.39
CA VAL A 723 -0.97 -22.40 16.26
C VAL A 723 -0.52 -21.54 17.45
N LEU A 724 0.55 -21.93 18.15
CA LEU A 724 1.10 -21.14 19.26
C LEU A 724 1.49 -19.72 18.82
N LEU A 725 2.13 -19.56 17.64
CA LEU A 725 2.50 -18.25 17.09
C LEU A 725 1.28 -17.37 16.78
N SER A 726 0.21 -17.95 16.25
CA SER A 726 -1.03 -17.23 15.96
C SER A 726 -1.73 -16.67 17.20
N GLU A 727 -1.48 -17.31 18.35
CA GLU A 727 -2.05 -16.96 19.65
C GLU A 727 -1.14 -16.09 20.51
N ILE A 728 0.08 -15.77 20.06
CA ILE A 728 0.94 -14.81 20.76
C ILE A 728 0.16 -13.50 20.93
N ARG A 729 0.29 -12.89 22.10
CA ARG A 729 -0.43 -11.66 22.46
C ARG A 729 -0.19 -10.53 21.45
N THR A 730 -1.22 -9.73 21.25
CA THR A 730 -1.17 -8.48 20.49
C THR A 730 -0.88 -7.34 21.45
N ASP A 731 0.38 -6.88 21.53
CA ASP A 731 0.76 -5.87 22.54
C ASP A 731 2.01 -5.05 22.13
N LEU A 732 2.24 -3.96 22.88
CA LEU A 732 3.42 -3.08 22.79
C LEU A 732 4.42 -3.33 23.94
N ASP A 733 4.39 -4.55 24.50
CA ASP A 733 5.29 -4.98 25.56
C ASP A 733 6.58 -5.61 25.02
N SER A 734 7.49 -6.03 25.91
CA SER A 734 8.75 -6.66 25.52
C SER A 734 8.55 -8.06 24.92
N PHE A 735 9.38 -8.48 23.96
CA PHE A 735 9.39 -9.84 23.39
C PHE A 735 10.69 -10.57 23.73
N HIS A 736 10.58 -11.86 24.02
CA HIS A 736 11.72 -12.75 24.18
C HIS A 736 12.31 -13.11 22.80
N ASP A 737 13.63 -13.32 22.69
CA ASP A 737 14.32 -13.62 21.43
C ASP A 737 13.68 -14.78 20.64
N ILE A 738 13.36 -15.88 21.33
CA ILE A 738 12.64 -17.03 20.74
C ILE A 738 11.26 -16.63 20.18
N GLU A 739 10.48 -15.79 20.86
CA GLU A 739 9.19 -15.32 20.31
C GLU A 739 9.42 -14.51 19.05
N ALA A 740 10.38 -13.58 19.10
CA ALA A 740 10.72 -12.69 18.00
C ALA A 740 11.22 -13.45 16.77
N TYR A 741 12.22 -14.30 16.94
CA TYR A 741 12.77 -15.11 15.85
C TYR A 741 11.76 -16.10 15.31
N ALA A 742 10.86 -16.66 16.13
CA ALA A 742 9.85 -17.60 15.64
C ALA A 742 8.80 -16.89 14.77
N LEU A 743 8.41 -15.66 15.13
CA LEU A 743 7.54 -14.82 14.31
C LEU A 743 8.22 -14.41 13.00
N MET A 744 9.49 -13.98 13.04
CA MET A 744 10.27 -13.67 11.84
C MET A 744 10.39 -14.90 10.93
N TYR A 745 10.77 -16.06 11.47
CA TYR A 745 10.89 -17.30 10.71
C TYR A 745 9.57 -17.72 10.04
N SER A 746 8.44 -17.59 10.75
CA SER A 746 7.11 -17.87 10.17
C SER A 746 6.79 -16.95 9.01
N GLY A 747 7.01 -15.62 9.14
CA GLY A 747 6.79 -14.67 8.04
C GLY A 747 7.70 -14.94 6.83
N TYR A 748 8.97 -15.24 7.10
CA TYR A 748 9.97 -15.55 6.09
C TYR A 748 9.62 -16.80 5.27
N THR A 749 9.37 -17.92 5.94
CA THR A 749 9.08 -19.20 5.28
C THR A 749 7.77 -19.20 4.49
N GLN A 750 6.72 -18.57 5.03
CA GLN A 750 5.46 -18.39 4.31
C GLN A 750 5.65 -17.59 3.03
N THR A 751 6.42 -16.50 3.10
CA THR A 751 6.65 -15.63 1.93
C THR A 751 7.50 -16.34 0.88
N ASN A 752 8.57 -17.03 1.28
CA ASN A 752 9.38 -17.85 0.36
C ASN A 752 8.56 -18.95 -0.31
N TYR A 753 7.66 -19.62 0.42
CA TYR A 753 6.77 -20.62 -0.16
C TYR A 753 5.88 -20.03 -1.27
N GLU A 754 5.30 -18.85 -1.06
CA GLU A 754 4.46 -18.20 -2.08
C GLU A 754 5.24 -17.79 -3.34
N PHE A 755 6.54 -17.46 -3.23
CA PHE A 755 7.41 -17.23 -4.38
C PHE A 755 7.81 -18.53 -5.08
N ASN A 756 8.19 -19.57 -4.33
CA ASN A 756 8.59 -20.87 -4.87
C ASN A 756 7.43 -21.57 -5.60
N LYS A 757 6.20 -21.43 -5.10
CA LYS A 757 4.98 -21.94 -5.77
C LYS A 757 4.83 -21.39 -7.19
N LYS A 758 5.34 -20.18 -7.46
CA LYS A 758 5.28 -19.53 -8.78
C LYS A 758 6.41 -19.95 -9.73
N GLY A 759 7.23 -20.93 -9.35
CA GLY A 759 8.31 -21.48 -10.18
C GLY A 759 9.62 -20.70 -10.12
N ASN A 760 9.84 -19.90 -9.07
CA ASN A 760 11.13 -19.26 -8.84
C ASN A 760 12.16 -20.30 -8.33
N GLU A 761 13.39 -20.21 -8.83
CA GLU A 761 14.51 -21.08 -8.42
C GLU A 761 14.78 -20.98 -6.91
N ASN A 762 15.27 -22.06 -6.29
CA ASN A 762 15.74 -22.02 -4.90
C ASN A 762 16.92 -21.04 -4.79
N ILE A 763 16.66 -19.85 -4.25
CA ILE A 763 17.68 -18.83 -4.00
C ILE A 763 18.57 -19.29 -2.84
N GLU A 764 19.89 -19.08 -2.94
CA GLU A 764 20.80 -19.29 -1.81
C GLU A 764 20.37 -18.44 -0.61
N GLY A 765 20.14 -19.09 0.53
CA GLY A 765 19.65 -18.43 1.74
C GLY A 765 20.66 -17.43 2.32
N TYR A 766 20.19 -16.27 2.74
CA TYR A 766 21.00 -15.28 3.43
C TYR A 766 21.12 -15.63 4.93
N ASP A 767 22.22 -15.19 5.57
CA ASP A 767 22.51 -15.51 6.98
C ASP A 767 21.68 -14.65 7.95
N TRP A 768 20.41 -15.00 8.14
CA TRP A 768 19.53 -14.38 9.13
C TRP A 768 19.72 -15.01 10.51
N ASP A 769 19.71 -14.19 11.57
CA ASP A 769 19.87 -14.69 12.94
C ASP A 769 18.66 -15.54 13.38
N PHE A 770 17.46 -15.21 12.92
CA PHE A 770 16.26 -16.00 13.21
C PHE A 770 16.27 -17.41 12.60
N LEU A 771 17.15 -17.71 11.63
CA LEU A 771 17.30 -19.07 11.10
C LEU A 771 17.94 -20.02 12.13
N LYS A 772 18.65 -19.50 13.14
CA LYS A 772 19.29 -20.31 14.20
C LYS A 772 18.30 -21.15 15.00
N ILE A 773 17.03 -20.76 15.03
CA ILE A 773 15.99 -21.52 15.74
C ILE A 773 15.20 -22.47 14.84
N GLN A 774 15.51 -22.55 13.53
CA GLN A 774 14.78 -23.34 12.54
C GLN A 774 14.47 -24.77 13.03
N GLU A 775 15.47 -25.49 13.54
CA GLU A 775 15.29 -26.87 13.99
C GLU A 775 14.24 -27.03 15.11
N TYR A 776 14.02 -25.99 15.91
CA TYR A 776 13.01 -25.98 16.97
C TYR A 776 11.60 -25.70 16.43
N LEU A 777 11.49 -25.17 15.20
CA LEU A 777 10.22 -24.93 14.51
C LEU A 777 9.85 -26.07 13.55
N THR A 778 10.81 -26.91 13.18
CA THR A 778 10.64 -27.94 12.14
C THR A 778 10.74 -29.38 12.65
N ILE A 779 11.43 -29.62 13.78
CA ILE A 779 11.63 -30.98 14.33
C ILE A 779 10.78 -31.16 15.60
N PRO A 780 9.79 -32.07 15.61
CA PRO A 780 8.88 -32.26 16.75
C PRO A 780 9.60 -32.43 18.10
N ALA A 781 10.63 -33.29 18.13
CA ALA A 781 11.41 -33.58 19.35
C ALA A 781 12.17 -32.37 19.94
N LYS A 782 12.48 -31.36 19.12
CA LYS A 782 13.14 -30.12 19.58
C LYS A 782 12.12 -29.04 19.95
N ALA A 783 10.95 -29.03 19.31
CA ALA A 783 9.93 -28.00 19.46
C ALA A 783 9.45 -27.83 20.91
N ASP A 784 9.35 -28.92 21.68
CA ASP A 784 8.90 -28.87 23.08
C ASP A 784 9.70 -27.90 23.96
N LYS A 785 10.97 -27.64 23.63
CA LYS A 785 11.82 -26.67 24.33
C LYS A 785 11.33 -25.23 24.17
N ILE A 786 10.78 -24.87 23.00
CA ILE A 786 10.31 -23.52 22.71
C ILE A 786 8.80 -23.36 22.98
N LYS A 787 8.01 -24.44 22.87
CA LYS A 787 6.55 -24.40 23.07
C LYS A 787 6.16 -23.75 24.39
N LYS A 788 6.88 -24.04 25.49
CA LYS A 788 6.61 -23.43 26.79
C LYS A 788 6.75 -21.89 26.78
N ILE A 789 7.72 -21.37 26.06
CA ILE A 789 7.94 -19.92 25.92
C ILE A 789 6.84 -19.31 25.06
N LEU A 790 6.49 -19.95 23.94
CA LEU A 790 5.41 -19.48 23.06
C LEU A 790 4.04 -19.51 23.75
N ILE A 791 3.76 -20.53 24.59
CA ILE A 791 2.56 -20.60 25.44
C ILE A 791 2.54 -19.44 26.44
N SER A 792 3.67 -19.14 27.08
CA SER A 792 3.80 -17.96 27.95
C SER A 792 3.55 -16.66 27.18
N GLY A 793 3.94 -16.62 25.91
CA GLY A 793 3.77 -15.49 25.01
C GLY A 793 2.32 -15.08 24.75
N ARG A 794 1.34 -15.94 25.06
CA ARG A 794 -0.09 -15.63 25.02
C ARG A 794 -0.53 -14.70 26.16
N LYS A 795 0.24 -14.61 27.25
CA LYS A 795 -0.12 -13.88 28.47
C LYS A 795 0.32 -12.42 28.40
N LEU A 796 -0.60 -11.51 28.74
CA LEU A 796 -0.31 -10.06 28.86
C LEU A 796 0.44 -9.66 30.14
N ALA A 797 0.42 -10.51 31.18
CA ALA A 797 1.00 -10.20 32.48
C ALA A 797 1.63 -11.45 33.11
N PHE A 798 2.61 -11.24 34.00
CA PHE A 798 3.30 -12.29 34.78
C PHE A 798 4.01 -13.38 33.96
N LYS A 799 4.16 -13.20 32.65
CA LYS A 799 4.88 -14.09 31.73
C LYS A 799 6.32 -14.42 32.16
N VAL A 800 6.99 -13.47 32.84
CA VAL A 800 8.33 -13.68 33.41
C VAL A 800 8.39 -14.84 34.41
N LEU A 801 7.27 -15.15 35.08
CA LEU A 801 7.19 -16.25 36.06
C LEU A 801 7.14 -17.63 35.40
N ASP A 802 6.71 -17.71 34.14
CA ASP A 802 6.65 -18.98 33.40
C ASP A 802 8.02 -19.34 32.80
N VAL A 803 8.81 -18.31 32.48
CA VAL A 803 10.12 -18.42 31.83
C VAL A 803 11.25 -18.50 32.86
N SER A 804 11.24 -17.65 33.90
CA SER A 804 12.29 -17.57 34.91
C SER A 804 11.89 -18.23 36.24
N LYS A 805 12.52 -19.38 36.56
CA LYS A 805 12.37 -20.05 37.87
C LYS A 805 12.76 -19.14 39.05
N PRO A 806 13.90 -18.40 39.00
CA PRO A 806 14.26 -17.47 40.08
C PRO A 806 13.20 -16.38 40.30
N ALA A 807 12.68 -15.78 39.23
CA ALA A 807 11.63 -14.75 39.34
C ALA A 807 10.35 -15.32 39.96
N LYS A 808 9.98 -16.55 39.58
CA LYS A 808 8.83 -17.26 40.17
C LYS A 808 9.00 -17.48 41.67
N ILE A 809 10.16 -17.97 42.10
CA ILE A 809 10.47 -18.20 43.52
C ILE A 809 10.46 -16.87 44.29
N ALA A 810 11.11 -15.84 43.75
CA ALA A 810 11.14 -14.51 44.37
C ALA A 810 9.73 -13.93 44.56
N MET A 811 8.85 -14.06 43.56
CA MET A 811 7.46 -13.62 43.68
C MET A 811 6.65 -14.45 44.67
N ILE A 812 6.89 -15.77 44.78
CA ILE A 812 6.26 -16.61 45.81
C ILE A 812 6.72 -16.16 47.21
N ILE A 813 8.02 -15.94 47.40
CA ILE A 813 8.57 -15.45 48.67
C ILE A 813 7.97 -14.08 49.02
N LEU A 814 7.93 -13.14 48.07
CA LEU A 814 7.30 -11.83 48.25
C LEU A 814 5.81 -11.97 48.60
N GLY A 815 5.09 -12.88 47.95
CA GLY A 815 3.69 -13.17 48.25
C GLY A 815 3.50 -13.73 49.67
N VAL A 816 4.38 -14.63 50.12
CA VAL A 816 4.38 -15.19 51.48
C VAL A 816 4.74 -14.11 52.50
N LEU A 817 5.78 -13.31 52.25
CA LEU A 817 6.17 -12.20 53.13
C LEU A 817 5.05 -11.14 53.22
N ALA A 818 4.33 -10.88 52.12
CA ALA A 818 3.18 -9.99 52.11
C ALA A 818 1.95 -10.58 52.81
N SER A 819 1.81 -11.91 52.84
CA SER A 819 0.70 -12.57 53.53
C SER A 819 0.93 -12.70 55.04
N ILE A 820 2.17 -12.73 55.54
CA ILE A 820 2.47 -12.78 56.98
C ILE A 820 1.81 -11.62 57.77
N PRO A 821 1.94 -10.33 57.38
CA PRO A 821 1.21 -9.24 58.02
C PRO A 821 -0.31 -9.41 57.92
N LEU A 822 -0.82 -9.90 56.79
CA LEU A 822 -2.25 -10.09 56.57
C LEU A 822 -2.83 -11.17 57.49
N VAL A 823 -2.14 -12.31 57.61
CA VAL A 823 -2.50 -13.42 58.50
C VAL A 823 -2.35 -13.03 59.96
N TRP A 824 -1.27 -12.33 60.33
CA TRP A 824 -1.11 -11.79 61.69
C TRP A 824 -2.23 -10.83 62.06
N LEU A 825 -2.67 -10.01 61.10
CA LEU A 825 -3.73 -9.04 61.30
C LEU A 825 -5.10 -9.72 61.40
N VAL A 826 -5.40 -10.68 60.51
CA VAL A 826 -6.63 -11.49 60.60
C VAL A 826 -6.67 -12.25 61.92
N TYR A 827 -5.56 -12.84 62.35
CA TYR A 827 -5.44 -13.54 63.63
C TYR A 827 -5.65 -12.60 64.83
N LYS A 828 -4.99 -11.44 64.84
CA LYS A 828 -5.10 -10.46 65.92
C LYS A 828 -6.50 -9.86 66.05
N PHE A 829 -7.24 -9.76 64.94
CA PHE A 829 -8.58 -9.17 64.90
C PHE A 829 -9.72 -10.19 64.71
N TYR A 830 -9.43 -11.50 64.82
CA TYR A 830 -10.40 -12.57 64.56
C TYR A 830 -11.59 -12.55 65.53
N ASP A 831 -11.32 -12.33 66.82
CA ASP A 831 -12.32 -12.33 67.90
C ASP A 831 -12.74 -10.92 68.36
N THR A 832 -12.29 -9.85 67.68
CA THR A 832 -12.62 -8.47 68.07
C THR A 832 -13.82 -7.95 67.26
N PRO A 833 -14.92 -7.53 67.91
CA PRO A 833 -16.01 -6.85 67.22
C PRO A 833 -15.51 -5.54 66.59
N ILE A 834 -15.81 -5.35 65.30
CA ILE A 834 -15.26 -4.28 64.42
C ILE A 834 -15.40 -2.86 65.00
N TYR A 835 -16.30 -2.64 65.96
CA TYR A 835 -16.61 -1.33 66.57
C TYR A 835 -15.78 -0.99 67.83
N LYS A 836 -14.86 -1.87 68.30
CA LYS A 836 -14.02 -1.63 69.50
C LYS A 836 -12.52 -1.52 69.24
N THR A 837 -12.08 -1.49 67.98
CA THR A 837 -10.66 -1.48 67.62
C THR A 837 -10.14 -0.05 67.47
N GLU A 838 -9.32 0.42 68.42
CA GLU A 838 -8.50 1.62 68.24
C GLU A 838 -7.35 1.29 67.27
N VAL A 839 -7.56 1.60 66.00
CA VAL A 839 -6.60 1.34 64.93
C VAL A 839 -5.50 2.39 64.98
N THR A 840 -4.28 2.01 65.37
CA THR A 840 -3.11 2.90 65.31
C THR A 840 -2.74 3.25 63.86
N VAL A 841 -2.22 4.45 63.62
CA VAL A 841 -1.89 5.03 62.29
C VAL A 841 -1.04 4.11 61.39
N LYS A 842 -0.23 3.21 61.96
CA LYS A 842 0.57 2.21 61.23
C LYS A 842 -0.27 1.02 60.70
N VAL A 843 -1.30 0.62 61.45
CA VAL A 843 -2.28 -0.41 61.03
C VAL A 843 -3.26 0.19 60.03
N ILE A 844 -3.61 1.47 60.20
CA ILE A 844 -4.31 2.27 59.18
C ILE A 844 -3.48 2.29 57.90
N PHE A 845 -2.15 2.52 57.92
CA PHE A 845 -1.32 2.51 56.71
C PHE A 845 -1.25 1.13 55.99
N GLY A 846 -1.27 0.03 56.74
CA GLY A 846 -1.28 -1.34 56.20
C GLY A 846 -2.64 -1.77 55.62
N PHE A 847 -3.73 -1.44 56.32
CA PHE A 847 -5.10 -1.57 55.79
C PHE A 847 -5.37 -0.58 54.65
N ILE A 848 -4.75 0.59 54.68
CA ILE A 848 -4.74 1.53 53.56
C ILE A 848 -4.05 0.85 52.41
N LEU A 849 -2.89 0.20 52.49
CA LEU A 849 -2.27 -0.35 51.26
C LEU A 849 -3.03 -1.55 50.64
N VAL A 850 -3.46 -2.52 51.46
CA VAL A 850 -4.13 -3.75 50.99
C VAL A 850 -5.64 -3.56 50.83
N GLY A 851 -6.24 -2.81 51.75
CA GLY A 851 -7.60 -2.32 51.64
C GLY A 851 -7.72 -1.29 50.53
N ILE A 852 -6.76 -0.40 50.25
CA ILE A 852 -6.76 0.39 49.01
C ILE A 852 -6.75 -0.57 47.84
N LEU A 853 -5.86 -1.54 47.68
CA LEU A 853 -5.91 -2.35 46.45
C LEU A 853 -7.24 -3.12 46.23
N GLY A 854 -7.88 -3.64 47.29
CA GLY A 854 -9.17 -4.34 47.18
C GLY A 854 -10.43 -3.44 47.21
N TYR A 855 -10.43 -2.40 48.04
CA TYR A 855 -11.49 -1.38 48.16
C TYR A 855 -11.35 -0.31 47.08
N VAL A 856 -10.19 0.00 46.53
CA VAL A 856 -10.03 0.89 45.35
C VAL A 856 -10.69 0.25 44.15
N PHE A 857 -10.55 -1.05 43.89
CA PHE A 857 -11.29 -1.65 42.78
C PHE A 857 -12.81 -1.73 43.02
N LYS A 858 -13.26 -2.07 44.25
CA LYS A 858 -14.69 -2.19 44.59
C LYS A 858 -15.38 -0.85 44.90
N SER A 859 -14.62 0.17 45.31
CA SER A 859 -15.04 1.51 45.70
C SER A 859 -14.73 2.54 44.61
N LEU A 860 -13.81 2.32 43.65
CA LEU A 860 -13.81 3.08 42.36
C LEU A 860 -15.13 2.86 41.65
N ALA A 861 -15.65 1.63 41.63
CA ALA A 861 -16.97 1.35 41.04
C ALA A 861 -18.11 2.14 41.72
N LYS A 862 -17.96 2.51 43.01
CA LYS A 862 -18.90 3.36 43.75
C LYS A 862 -18.56 4.87 43.69
N PHE A 863 -17.30 5.26 43.57
CA PHE A 863 -16.83 6.67 43.51
C PHE A 863 -16.88 7.27 42.11
N ILE A 864 -16.76 6.44 41.06
CA ILE A 864 -17.11 6.82 39.68
C ILE A 864 -18.61 7.18 39.59
N ASN A 865 -19.40 6.71 40.57
CA ASN A 865 -20.82 6.98 40.72
C ASN A 865 -21.14 8.10 41.76
N TYR A 866 -20.15 8.90 42.18
CA TYR A 866 -20.36 10.02 43.12
C TYR A 866 -20.45 11.38 42.41
N LYS A 867 -21.45 12.18 42.78
CA LYS A 867 -21.73 13.53 42.25
C LYS A 867 -20.60 14.57 42.35
N SER A 868 -19.46 14.28 43.00
CA SER A 868 -18.37 15.25 43.23
C SER A 868 -17.17 15.01 42.32
N THR A 869 -16.90 15.97 41.43
CA THR A 869 -15.76 16.01 40.50
C THR A 869 -14.40 15.84 41.19
N ILE A 870 -14.25 16.35 42.42
CA ILE A 870 -12.97 16.35 43.17
C ILE A 870 -12.49 14.94 43.51
N ALA A 871 -13.38 14.07 44.00
CA ALA A 871 -13.01 12.71 44.38
C ALA A 871 -12.58 11.85 43.16
N LYS A 872 -13.18 12.09 41.99
CA LYS A 872 -12.77 11.46 40.73
C LYS A 872 -11.34 11.84 40.34
N TYR A 873 -10.99 13.12 40.47
CA TYR A 873 -9.62 13.59 40.20
C TYR A 873 -8.60 13.01 41.19
N LEU A 874 -8.91 12.98 42.49
CA LEU A 874 -8.02 12.37 43.50
C LEU A 874 -7.75 10.87 43.23
N ALA A 875 -8.78 10.12 42.83
CA ALA A 875 -8.62 8.71 42.46
C ALA A 875 -7.73 8.53 41.21
N LEU A 876 -7.90 9.37 40.19
CA LEU A 876 -7.05 9.36 38.99
C LEU A 876 -5.59 9.67 39.32
N VAL A 877 -5.35 10.66 40.19
CA VAL A 877 -4.01 11.00 40.68
C VAL A 877 -3.35 9.81 41.38
N PHE A 878 -4.07 9.13 42.27
CA PHE A 878 -3.56 7.94 42.95
C PHE A 878 -3.19 6.81 41.96
N VAL A 879 -4.07 6.50 41.01
CA VAL A 879 -3.83 5.47 39.98
C VAL A 879 -2.59 5.79 39.16
N MET A 880 -2.35 7.06 38.81
CA MET A 880 -1.17 7.47 38.06
C MET A 880 0.13 7.29 38.86
N ILE A 881 0.14 7.64 40.14
CA ILE A 881 1.31 7.45 41.02
C ILE A 881 1.60 5.95 41.18
N ALA A 882 0.57 5.15 41.44
CA ALA A 882 0.71 3.70 41.54
C ALA A 882 1.23 3.08 40.24
N GLY A 883 0.67 3.48 39.09
CA GLY A 883 1.12 3.04 37.77
C GLY A 883 2.58 3.41 37.49
N PHE A 884 3.00 4.62 37.87
CA PHE A 884 4.39 5.07 37.77
C PHE A 884 5.35 4.19 38.60
N ILE A 885 4.99 3.90 39.86
CA ILE A 885 5.82 3.06 40.74
C ILE A 885 5.92 1.64 40.20
N VAL A 886 4.79 0.99 39.92
CA VAL A 886 4.73 -0.39 39.41
C VAL A 886 5.49 -0.50 38.10
N SER A 887 5.33 0.47 37.20
CA SER A 887 6.01 0.47 35.92
C SER A 887 7.53 0.55 36.05
N ASN A 888 8.05 1.45 36.89
CA ASN A 888 9.49 1.60 37.04
C ASN A 888 10.11 0.38 37.74
N ILE A 889 9.43 -0.21 38.73
CA ILE A 889 9.85 -1.48 39.34
C ILE A 889 9.90 -2.59 38.30
N TYR A 890 8.87 -2.72 37.46
CA TYR A 890 8.84 -3.74 36.41
C TYR A 890 9.98 -3.58 35.41
N LEU A 891 10.19 -2.35 34.92
CA LEU A 891 11.25 -2.04 33.97
C LEU A 891 12.65 -2.32 34.53
N PHE A 892 12.86 -2.06 35.83
CA PHE A 892 14.16 -2.24 36.47
C PHE A 892 14.46 -3.72 36.76
N PHE A 893 13.51 -4.47 37.34
CA PHE A 893 13.78 -5.83 37.82
C PHE A 893 13.38 -6.93 36.83
N PHE A 894 12.21 -6.84 36.20
CA PHE A 894 11.62 -7.97 35.48
C PHE A 894 11.89 -7.93 33.98
N ASN A 895 12.07 -6.74 33.40
CA ASN A 895 12.22 -6.60 31.95
C ASN A 895 13.46 -7.29 31.40
N GLY A 896 14.63 -7.03 32.00
CA GLY A 896 15.89 -7.67 31.57
C GLY A 896 15.90 -9.18 31.86
N ILE A 897 15.22 -9.63 32.92
CA ILE A 897 15.10 -11.07 33.22
C ILE A 897 14.26 -11.75 32.14
N TYR A 898 13.11 -11.20 31.78
CA TYR A 898 12.25 -11.81 30.77
C TYR A 898 12.90 -11.87 29.39
N ASN A 899 13.70 -10.87 29.02
CA ASN A 899 14.32 -10.84 27.69
C ASN A 899 15.48 -11.84 27.55
N ASN A 900 16.16 -12.20 28.65
CA ASN A 900 17.39 -13.00 28.65
C ASN A 900 17.23 -14.42 29.26
N ALA A 901 16.05 -14.78 29.77
CA ALA A 901 15.80 -16.06 30.46
C ALA A 901 15.27 -17.11 29.51
#